data_AF-A0A7C5YNN7-F1
#
_entry.id   AF-A0A7C5YNN7-F1
#
_cell.length_a   1.000
_cell.length_b   1.000
_cell.length_c   1.000
_cell.angle_alpha   90.00
_cell.angle_beta   90.00
_cell.angle_gamma   90.00
#
_symmetry.space_group_name_H-M   'P 1'
#
loop_
_entity.id
_entity.type
_entity.pdbx_description
1 polymer ?
#
loop_
_entity_poly.entity_id
_entity_poly.type
_entity_poly.pdbx_seq_one_letter_code
_entity_poly.pdbx_strand_id
1 'polypeptide(L)'
;MSEREGRLEQPEPGEGAGRPAGILDRTIDLTRVGLPVWIFLALLAAAALLRLLDLGSRAMHPEESLYAWLSWQFYRGALPYQYDPAFHGPLLYHLTALFYFLFGDSDATARLAPALAGTLLVALAFPLRRWLGRWGGLAVVALLALSPSFIYFSRSARPEPFVALFTLGAVLFLFRYLEERRPADLALAAASLALAVTAHEAAFLLGLILLSFLGWTYLLQVQGERFRSEGRIIAGAVSAIGLLGAASLAATGTAPALQVVLLLAALLALGYLGLSYLRPEAPALQQAVHALLQKPRPFFTALGVFGLIFGLFFTTFLTHPRGFLDGLVRGIEHWAGWLAGTSYTAFPPGGQPWFYYLTLLGLYEPIVLSAGLAGLGLILARIGRSRPTPLFQAFLAYWAVLSLLAFSWTGEKSPWLLLPVALPFVLLAGLALERLVAWCTWRELWRHGEWAVAPLFLLLAFALRGLLSLMQGEVPHARVEEYRTLLAGVLALILLTLLAFLAWRIWRSEGRRLGQSFALLGLFLLALYTGRSTFLLNFYNGDSPQEMLIREQTAPDVPLVVRQIERLSRDQTRKSEKRTAADPTGGHGLRVLVDDPCPPEPDPACTNTLAWPFRWYLRAFEQAGTLVEFDGGQGLPYADGDIVLVLAEHEPALQPALSAKYTAMRLKLRWGFPENETYRRWTLLYDGASASGHQTVPLLAFWRYSPKGLGDFWNYWLYRLLPADVTYRVQPGESLASIAARLGVAPDQVLALNSNNPNVVPGQALRVPLAIPAQDFYLHIRNDLLPAGPAAAEGDPYLQKLTERTAMQVLGGPGNGPGQLWAPGGIAVDSRGNLFIADSGNHRVVRFDAQGNFFSWGSYCDLLTQEGCLDPDGEGPLEVGDGQFKTPWGLAVDASGHVYVADTWNHRIQVFDAEGRFLGKWGEGVLVDTGEDATARAAHPFGFYGPRAVAVDPQGNVYVADTGNERILAYRVRPEASGRLVAEYLYQWGTTGSAPGQFLEPVGLAVDASGRLYVADTWNMRIQVFAPGADGRMSPQPAATWEVPGWELSTGDNNKPYLAVAPGGQVYFTVPGRNYVAATDGTGKVLLVWSGMDAGRVAMSTPVGVAVDDLGRVYVSDSGNGRILVFGVP
;
A
#
# COMPACT_ATOMS: atom_id res chain seq x y z
N MET A 1 -4.06 -67.21 59.79
CA MET A 1 -2.89 -66.52 60.37
C MET A 1 -2.61 -65.29 59.53
N SER A 2 -2.52 -64.06 60.02
CA SER A 2 -3.01 -63.34 61.20
C SER A 2 -3.02 -61.85 60.77
N GLU A 3 -3.84 -61.05 61.43
CA GLU A 3 -3.96 -59.60 61.27
C GLU A 3 -2.65 -58.83 61.57
N ARG A 4 -2.51 -57.62 61.01
CA ARG A 4 -2.45 -56.37 61.80
C ARG A 4 -2.45 -55.09 60.96
N GLU A 5 -3.23 -54.14 61.47
CA GLU A 5 -3.51 -52.78 61.01
C GLU A 5 -2.28 -51.84 61.11
N GLY A 6 -2.30 -50.78 60.29
CA GLY A 6 -1.46 -49.60 60.44
C GLY A 6 -2.18 -48.37 59.90
N ARG A 7 -2.78 -47.59 60.81
CA ARG A 7 -3.45 -46.30 60.59
C ARG A 7 -2.49 -45.30 59.93
N LEU A 8 -2.97 -44.61 58.89
CA LEU A 8 -2.36 -43.38 58.39
C LEU A 8 -2.81 -42.21 59.28
N GLU A 9 -1.85 -41.62 59.98
CA GLU A 9 -2.04 -40.37 60.74
C GLU A 9 -2.38 -39.22 59.80
N GLN A 10 -3.43 -38.46 60.15
CA GLN A 10 -3.69 -37.14 59.61
C GLN A 10 -2.74 -36.13 60.29
N PRO A 11 -2.12 -35.18 59.56
CA PRO A 11 -1.48 -34.06 60.21
C PRO A 11 -2.51 -33.00 60.60
N GLU A 12 -2.39 -32.50 61.83
CA GLU A 12 -3.12 -31.37 62.39
C GLU A 12 -2.95 -30.06 61.57
N PRO A 13 -3.93 -29.14 61.63
CA PRO A 13 -3.92 -27.89 60.87
C PRO A 13 -3.03 -26.84 61.55
N GLY A 14 -1.78 -26.71 61.06
CA GLY A 14 -0.92 -25.58 61.41
C GLY A 14 -1.37 -24.29 60.72
N GLU A 15 -1.74 -23.31 61.54
CA GLU A 15 -2.01 -21.92 61.17
C GLU A 15 -0.87 -21.32 60.35
N GLY A 16 -1.22 -20.69 59.23
CA GLY A 16 -0.26 -19.99 58.36
C GLY A 16 -0.64 -20.04 56.89
N ALA A 17 -1.90 -19.75 56.56
CA ALA A 17 -2.30 -19.52 55.17
C ALA A 17 -1.69 -18.19 54.70
N GLY A 18 -0.41 -18.24 54.31
CA GLY A 18 0.23 -17.18 53.54
C GLY A 18 -0.60 -16.91 52.29
N ARG A 19 -0.98 -15.64 52.09
CA ARG A 19 -1.66 -15.16 50.88
C ARG A 19 -0.98 -15.77 49.65
N PRO A 20 -1.72 -16.28 48.65
CA PRO A 20 -1.12 -16.76 47.41
C PRO A 20 -0.28 -15.62 46.82
N ALA A 21 1.02 -15.86 46.66
CA ALA A 21 1.98 -14.91 46.10
C ALA A 21 1.41 -14.29 44.82
N GLY A 22 1.50 -12.96 44.71
CA GLY A 22 0.98 -12.23 43.56
C GLY A 22 1.66 -12.68 42.28
N ILE A 23 1.01 -12.45 41.12
CA ILE A 23 1.58 -12.76 39.81
C ILE A 23 2.97 -12.13 39.62
N LEU A 24 3.22 -10.98 40.27
CA LEU A 24 4.48 -10.24 40.24
C LEU A 24 5.57 -10.80 41.17
N ASP A 25 5.20 -11.62 42.16
CA ASP A 25 6.13 -12.23 43.11
C ASP A 25 6.68 -13.58 42.62
N ARG A 26 6.18 -14.07 41.47
CA ARG A 26 6.62 -15.33 40.88
C ARG A 26 7.88 -15.10 40.03
N THR A 27 9.03 -15.53 40.55
CA THR A 27 10.27 -15.60 39.78
C THR A 27 10.10 -16.54 38.57
N ILE A 28 10.24 -16.00 37.35
CA ILE A 28 10.19 -16.80 36.12
C ILE A 28 11.55 -17.47 35.90
N ASP A 29 11.60 -18.77 36.12
CA ASP A 29 12.81 -19.57 35.83
C ASP A 29 12.94 -19.82 34.32
N LEU A 30 13.74 -18.99 33.64
CA LEU A 30 14.00 -19.09 32.20
C LEU A 30 14.68 -20.40 31.79
N THR A 31 15.32 -21.12 32.71
CA THR A 31 15.99 -22.41 32.40
C THR A 31 14.99 -23.54 32.15
N ARG A 32 13.72 -23.37 32.58
CA ARG A 32 12.63 -24.33 32.36
C ARG A 32 11.78 -24.01 31.13
N VAL A 33 12.08 -22.91 30.42
CA VAL A 33 11.34 -22.47 29.24
C VAL A 33 11.80 -23.27 28.01
N GLY A 34 10.99 -24.23 27.58
CA GLY A 34 11.29 -25.04 26.40
C GLY A 34 11.30 -24.23 25.10
N LEU A 35 12.07 -24.69 24.11
CA LEU A 35 12.20 -24.10 22.77
C LEU A 35 10.88 -23.62 22.11
N PRO A 36 9.73 -24.33 22.21
CA PRO A 36 8.46 -23.84 21.65
C PRO A 36 8.01 -22.50 22.19
N VAL A 37 8.25 -22.24 23.48
CA VAL A 37 7.85 -20.98 24.10
C VAL A 37 8.73 -19.86 23.59
N TRP A 38 10.04 -20.10 23.41
CA TRP A 38 10.94 -19.13 22.78
C TRP A 38 10.55 -18.81 21.33
N ILE A 39 10.21 -19.82 20.53
CA ILE A 39 9.70 -19.63 19.16
C ILE A 39 8.41 -18.81 19.19
N PHE A 40 7.48 -19.12 20.10
CA PHE A 40 6.25 -18.35 20.28
C PHE A 40 6.54 -16.88 20.63
N LEU A 41 7.42 -16.61 21.59
CA LEU A 41 7.77 -15.25 21.99
C LEU A 41 8.43 -14.47 20.84
N ALA A 42 9.31 -15.12 20.08
CA ALA A 42 9.93 -14.51 18.89
C ALA A 42 8.89 -14.18 17.81
N LEU A 43 7.95 -15.09 17.54
CA LEU A 43 6.86 -14.84 16.60
C LEU A 43 5.89 -13.75 17.08
N LEU A 44 5.63 -13.68 18.39
CA LEU A 44 4.81 -12.63 18.97
C LEU A 44 5.49 -11.25 18.87
N ALA A 45 6.80 -11.19 19.13
CA ALA A 45 7.59 -9.97 18.94
C ALA A 45 7.62 -9.54 17.47
N ALA A 46 7.84 -10.48 16.54
CA ALA A 46 7.78 -10.21 15.11
C ALA A 46 6.37 -9.72 14.68
N ALA A 47 5.31 -10.33 15.22
CA ALA A 47 3.94 -9.92 14.94
C ALA A 47 3.63 -8.50 15.43
N ALA A 48 4.17 -8.11 16.59
CA ALA A 48 4.07 -6.74 17.11
C ALA A 48 4.85 -5.76 16.23
N LEU A 49 6.11 -6.09 15.89
CA LEU A 49 6.96 -5.25 15.04
C LEU A 49 6.29 -5.00 13.67
N LEU A 50 5.84 -6.05 12.98
CA LEU A 50 5.23 -5.93 11.65
C LEU A 50 3.91 -5.12 11.66
N ARG A 51 3.22 -5.03 12.80
CA ARG A 51 1.97 -4.27 12.93
C ARG A 51 2.18 -2.83 13.40
N LEU A 52 3.26 -2.55 14.12
CA LEU A 52 3.56 -1.23 14.68
C LEU A 52 4.57 -0.43 13.83
N LEU A 53 5.40 -1.10 13.04
CA LEU A 53 6.39 -0.46 12.19
C LEU A 53 5.70 0.43 11.16
N ASP A 54 6.06 1.72 11.11
CA ASP A 54 5.58 2.65 10.07
C ASP A 54 4.04 2.73 9.98
N LEU A 55 3.37 2.79 11.13
CA LEU A 55 1.91 2.71 11.21
C LEU A 55 1.21 3.98 10.69
N GLY A 56 1.87 5.14 10.73
CA GLY A 56 1.28 6.44 10.39
C GLY A 56 1.66 7.01 9.02
N SER A 57 2.51 6.37 8.22
CA SER A 57 3.01 6.93 6.96
C SER A 57 2.01 6.88 5.81
N ARG A 58 1.09 5.92 5.85
CA ARG A 58 0.15 5.61 4.76
C ARG A 58 -1.07 6.49 4.76
N ALA A 59 -1.49 6.88 3.55
CA ALA A 59 -2.77 7.54 3.35
C ALA A 59 -3.91 6.68 3.93
N MET A 60 -4.81 7.29 4.70
CA MET A 60 -5.96 6.59 5.25
C MET A 60 -6.92 6.19 4.14
N HIS A 61 -7.47 4.98 4.21
CA HIS A 61 -8.64 4.66 3.40
C HIS A 61 -9.79 5.66 3.67
N PRO A 62 -10.69 5.92 2.70
CA PRO A 62 -11.86 6.75 2.96
C PRO A 62 -12.68 6.30 4.19
N GLU A 63 -12.99 5.01 4.30
CA GLU A 63 -13.66 4.42 5.48
C GLU A 63 -12.84 4.56 6.78
N GLU A 64 -11.51 4.42 6.68
CA GLU A 64 -10.61 4.56 7.82
C GLU A 64 -10.63 5.99 8.37
N SER A 65 -10.58 6.98 7.47
CA SER A 65 -10.64 8.40 7.84
C SER A 65 -11.97 8.79 8.48
N LEU A 66 -13.07 8.15 8.07
CA LEU A 66 -14.39 8.27 8.70
C LEU A 66 -14.36 7.77 10.14
N TYR A 67 -13.84 6.57 10.38
CA TYR A 67 -13.74 6.02 11.74
C TYR A 67 -12.82 6.85 12.63
N ALA A 68 -11.68 7.30 12.09
CA ALA A 68 -10.72 8.14 12.79
C ALA A 68 -11.34 9.48 13.21
N TRP A 69 -12.06 10.14 12.30
CA TRP A 69 -12.72 11.42 12.54
C TRP A 69 -13.89 11.31 13.52
N LEU A 70 -14.78 10.33 13.35
CA LEU A 70 -15.91 10.12 14.27
C LEU A 70 -15.42 9.85 15.71
N SER A 71 -14.37 9.04 15.85
CA SER A 71 -13.74 8.78 17.14
C SER A 71 -13.13 10.05 17.76
N TRP A 72 -12.59 10.94 16.93
CA TRP A 72 -12.01 12.21 17.36
C TRP A 72 -13.08 13.21 17.80
N GLN A 73 -14.20 13.29 17.09
CA GLN A 73 -15.35 14.10 17.50
C GLN A 73 -15.95 13.62 18.82
N PHE A 74 -16.05 12.30 18.99
CA PHE A 74 -16.48 11.70 20.25
C PHE A 74 -15.50 11.99 21.39
N TYR A 75 -14.19 11.85 21.15
CA TYR A 75 -13.13 12.16 22.10
C TYR A 75 -13.17 13.62 22.59
N ARG A 76 -13.40 14.60 21.71
CA ARG A 76 -13.50 16.01 22.09
C ARG A 76 -14.84 16.41 22.73
N GLY A 77 -15.80 15.49 22.82
CA GLY A 77 -17.15 15.78 23.30
C GLY A 77 -17.97 16.66 22.35
N ALA A 78 -17.56 16.78 21.09
CA ALA A 78 -18.22 17.61 20.08
C ALA A 78 -19.44 16.90 19.46
N LEU A 79 -19.39 15.56 19.34
CA LEU A 79 -20.52 14.73 18.94
C LEU A 79 -20.74 13.60 19.95
N PRO A 80 -21.96 13.44 20.51
CA PRO A 80 -22.28 12.25 21.29
C PRO A 80 -22.30 11.03 20.35
N TYR A 81 -21.52 9.99 20.66
CA TYR A 81 -21.55 8.77 19.87
C TYR A 81 -22.88 8.03 20.05
N GLN A 82 -23.56 7.76 18.93
CA GLN A 82 -24.77 6.94 18.87
C GLN A 82 -24.54 5.80 17.89
N TYR A 83 -24.98 4.59 18.24
CA TYR A 83 -24.83 3.44 17.37
C TYR A 83 -25.64 3.62 16.08
N ASP A 84 -24.95 3.56 14.95
CA ASP A 84 -25.55 3.41 13.64
C ASP A 84 -24.91 2.21 12.91
N PRO A 85 -25.69 1.21 12.49
CA PRO A 85 -25.18 0.07 11.74
C PRO A 85 -24.45 0.44 10.45
N ALA A 86 -24.74 1.59 9.83
CA ALA A 86 -24.02 2.08 8.65
C ALA A 86 -22.52 2.30 8.93
N PHE A 87 -22.16 2.50 10.21
CA PHE A 87 -20.80 2.72 10.68
C PHE A 87 -20.24 1.55 11.50
N HIS A 88 -20.87 0.37 11.42
CA HIS A 88 -20.51 -0.84 12.15
C HIS A 88 -20.52 -0.68 13.68
N GLY A 89 -19.92 -1.63 14.39
CA GLY A 89 -20.03 -1.76 15.84
C GLY A 89 -19.34 -0.65 16.65
N PRO A 90 -19.85 -0.34 17.86
CA PRO A 90 -19.35 0.73 18.73
C PRO A 90 -17.93 0.56 19.28
N LEU A 91 -17.37 -0.65 19.28
CA LEU A 91 -16.12 -0.95 19.98
C LEU A 91 -14.93 -0.15 19.45
N LEU A 92 -14.78 -0.05 18.12
CA LEU A 92 -13.66 0.65 17.48
C LEU A 92 -13.63 2.12 17.93
N TYR A 93 -14.77 2.81 17.90
CA TYR A 93 -14.88 4.22 18.25
C TYR A 93 -14.46 4.51 19.70
N HIS A 94 -14.93 3.68 20.63
CA HIS A 94 -14.62 3.84 22.05
C HIS A 94 -13.14 3.56 22.34
N LEU A 95 -12.57 2.54 21.71
CA LEU A 95 -11.14 2.25 21.84
C LEU A 95 -10.31 3.36 21.21
N THR A 96 -10.57 3.75 19.98
CA THR A 96 -9.81 4.82 19.31
C THR A 96 -9.90 6.14 20.08
N ALA A 97 -11.07 6.51 20.60
CA ALA A 97 -11.22 7.69 21.47
C ALA A 97 -10.39 7.58 22.77
N LEU A 98 -10.34 6.39 23.40
CA LEU A 98 -9.47 6.14 24.55
C LEU A 98 -7.99 6.30 24.16
N PHE A 99 -7.57 5.83 22.99
CA PHE A 99 -6.18 5.97 22.53
C PHE A 99 -5.84 7.43 22.19
N TYR A 100 -6.76 8.20 21.62
CA TYR A 100 -6.58 9.65 21.47
C TYR A 100 -6.42 10.35 22.82
N PHE A 101 -7.20 9.96 23.83
CA PHE A 101 -7.04 10.49 25.19
C PHE A 101 -5.68 10.16 25.79
N LEU A 102 -5.13 8.97 25.54
CA LEU A 102 -3.85 8.53 26.11
C LEU A 102 -2.61 9.06 25.37
N PHE A 103 -2.68 9.21 24.05
CA PHE A 103 -1.50 9.46 23.19
C PHE A 103 -1.64 10.64 22.23
N GLY A 104 -2.79 11.33 22.22
CA GLY A 104 -3.10 12.37 21.23
C GLY A 104 -3.59 11.80 19.90
N ASP A 105 -4.28 12.63 19.11
CA ASP A 105 -4.77 12.22 17.81
C ASP A 105 -3.70 12.28 16.71
N SER A 106 -3.51 11.16 16.02
CA SER A 106 -2.61 11.05 14.88
C SER A 106 -3.03 9.84 14.03
N ASP A 107 -2.54 9.76 12.79
CA ASP A 107 -2.78 8.61 11.92
C ASP A 107 -2.31 7.30 12.57
N ALA A 108 -1.17 7.34 13.25
CA ALA A 108 -0.63 6.19 13.98
C ALA A 108 -1.51 5.82 15.19
N THR A 109 -1.99 6.80 15.96
CA THR A 109 -2.84 6.55 17.14
C THR A 109 -4.17 5.93 16.73
N ALA A 110 -4.77 6.40 15.62
CA ALA A 110 -6.04 5.87 15.09
C ALA A 110 -5.95 4.36 14.77
N ARG A 111 -4.78 3.91 14.31
CA ARG A 111 -4.49 2.53 13.91
C ARG A 111 -3.98 1.65 15.06
N LEU A 112 -3.67 2.23 16.22
CA LEU A 112 -2.99 1.53 17.30
C LEU A 112 -3.84 0.43 17.95
N ALA A 113 -5.13 0.68 18.18
CA ALA A 113 -6.02 -0.31 18.80
C ALA A 113 -6.18 -1.58 17.92
N PRO A 114 -6.45 -1.47 16.60
CA PRO A 114 -6.44 -2.62 15.69
C PRO A 114 -5.10 -3.35 15.61
N ALA A 115 -3.98 -2.63 15.62
CA ALA A 115 -2.64 -3.22 15.59
C ALA A 115 -2.39 -4.10 16.81
N LEU A 116 -2.75 -3.60 18.00
CA LEU A 116 -2.69 -4.34 19.25
C LEU A 116 -3.66 -5.53 19.24
N ALA A 117 -4.87 -5.39 18.70
CA ALA A 117 -5.81 -6.51 18.56
C ALA A 117 -5.24 -7.62 17.68
N GLY A 118 -4.58 -7.27 16.56
CA GLY A 118 -3.88 -8.21 15.69
C GLY A 118 -2.72 -8.93 16.39
N THR A 119 -1.94 -8.22 17.22
CA THR A 119 -0.88 -8.85 18.02
C THR A 119 -1.44 -9.77 19.12
N LEU A 120 -2.52 -9.34 19.79
CA LEU A 120 -3.19 -10.16 20.81
C LEU A 120 -3.83 -11.41 20.20
N LEU A 121 -4.32 -11.35 18.96
CA LEU A 121 -4.83 -12.51 18.23
C LEU A 121 -3.75 -13.61 18.09
N VAL A 122 -2.51 -13.22 17.78
CA VAL A 122 -1.36 -14.14 17.71
C VAL A 122 -1.06 -14.76 19.09
N ALA A 123 -1.11 -13.95 20.15
CA ALA A 123 -0.91 -14.45 21.52
C ALA A 123 -2.01 -15.45 21.92
N LEU A 124 -3.27 -15.13 21.60
CA LEU A 124 -4.44 -15.93 21.94
C LEU A 124 -4.51 -17.27 21.20
N ALA A 125 -3.79 -17.39 20.09
CA ALA A 125 -3.71 -18.63 19.32
C ALA A 125 -2.86 -19.72 20.00
N PHE A 126 -1.86 -19.35 20.81
CA PHE A 126 -0.94 -20.32 21.40
C PHE A 126 -1.60 -21.37 22.33
N PRO A 127 -2.57 -21.01 23.20
CA PRO A 127 -3.36 -21.98 23.97
C PRO A 127 -4.06 -23.07 23.15
N LEU A 128 -4.39 -22.81 21.88
CA LEU A 128 -5.07 -23.78 21.00
C LEU A 128 -4.21 -25.01 20.69
N ARG A 129 -2.90 -24.98 20.98
CA ARG A 129 -1.98 -26.14 20.90
C ARG A 129 -2.48 -27.38 21.65
N ARG A 130 -3.35 -27.21 22.65
CA ARG A 130 -4.00 -28.32 23.36
C ARG A 130 -4.81 -29.22 22.42
N TRP A 131 -5.48 -28.66 21.42
CA TRP A 131 -6.28 -29.41 20.45
C TRP A 131 -5.57 -29.64 19.12
N LEU A 132 -4.63 -28.75 18.78
CA LEU A 132 -3.92 -28.79 17.50
C LEU A 132 -2.62 -29.60 17.54
N GLY A 133 -2.09 -29.88 18.74
CA GLY A 133 -0.76 -30.42 18.92
C GLY A 133 0.29 -29.32 19.11
N ARG A 134 1.49 -29.73 19.53
CA ARG A 134 2.56 -28.82 19.94
C ARG A 134 3.07 -27.98 18.77
N TRP A 135 3.29 -28.60 17.62
CA TRP A 135 3.80 -27.94 16.42
C TRP A 135 2.68 -27.30 15.61
N GLY A 136 1.48 -27.89 15.62
CA GLY A 136 0.28 -27.30 15.03
C GLY A 136 -0.10 -25.98 15.66
N GLY A 137 0.00 -25.87 16.99
CA GLY A 137 -0.21 -24.60 17.69
C GLY A 137 0.82 -23.53 17.32
N LEU A 138 2.10 -23.89 17.20
CA LEU A 138 3.14 -22.96 16.72
C LEU A 138 2.95 -22.56 15.26
N ALA A 139 2.49 -23.49 14.42
CA ALA A 139 2.20 -23.22 13.03
C ALA A 139 1.07 -22.19 12.91
N VAL A 140 -0.01 -22.32 13.69
CA VAL A 140 -1.09 -21.30 13.74
C VAL A 140 -0.56 -19.94 14.17
N VAL A 141 0.28 -19.88 15.20
CA VAL A 141 0.92 -18.63 15.65
C VAL A 141 1.74 -18.02 14.51
N ALA A 142 2.56 -18.81 13.82
CA ALA A 142 3.38 -18.33 12.71
C ALA A 142 2.54 -17.82 11.54
N LEU A 143 1.47 -18.54 11.18
CA LEU A 143 0.55 -18.17 10.11
C LEU A 143 -0.16 -16.84 10.41
N LEU A 144 -0.62 -16.61 11.64
CA LEU A 144 -1.24 -15.33 12.02
C LEU A 144 -0.21 -14.18 12.16
N ALA A 145 1.01 -14.51 12.60
CA ALA A 145 2.09 -13.54 12.77
C ALA A 145 2.58 -12.98 11.44
N LEU A 146 2.68 -13.82 10.41
CA LEU A 146 3.27 -13.54 9.10
C LEU A 146 2.26 -13.48 7.95
N SER A 147 0.96 -13.48 8.25
CA SER A 147 -0.09 -13.47 7.23
C SER A 147 -0.20 -12.10 6.54
N PRO A 148 -0.21 -12.05 5.19
CA PRO A 148 -0.42 -10.80 4.45
C PRO A 148 -1.71 -10.10 4.84
N SER A 149 -2.84 -10.84 4.88
CA SER A 149 -4.16 -10.25 5.11
C SER A 149 -4.39 -9.85 6.56
N PHE A 150 -4.01 -10.69 7.52
CA PHE A 150 -4.20 -10.38 8.95
C PHE A 150 -3.31 -9.22 9.40
N ILE A 151 -2.12 -9.04 8.81
CA ILE A 151 -1.29 -7.85 9.08
C ILE A 151 -1.96 -6.62 8.47
N TYR A 152 -2.36 -6.68 7.20
CA TYR A 152 -2.93 -5.54 6.45
C TYR A 152 -4.11 -4.92 7.18
N PHE A 153 -5.14 -5.71 7.49
CA PHE A 153 -6.33 -5.17 8.17
C PHE A 153 -6.05 -4.74 9.62
N SER A 154 -5.05 -5.32 10.29
CA SER A 154 -4.63 -4.86 11.63
C SER A 154 -3.80 -3.58 11.62
N ARG A 155 -3.35 -3.11 10.45
CA ARG A 155 -2.62 -1.84 10.31
C ARG A 155 -3.51 -0.68 9.89
N SER A 156 -4.80 -0.92 9.69
CA SER A 156 -5.79 0.11 9.37
C SER A 156 -6.73 0.32 10.55
N ALA A 157 -7.27 1.53 10.73
CA ALA A 157 -8.25 1.86 11.77
C ALA A 157 -9.62 1.20 11.47
N ARG A 158 -9.68 -0.13 11.50
CA ARG A 158 -10.83 -0.94 11.06
C ARG A 158 -11.31 -1.93 12.13
N PRO A 159 -12.57 -2.40 12.08
CA PRO A 159 -13.15 -3.27 13.12
C PRO A 159 -12.78 -4.76 12.99
N GLU A 160 -12.37 -5.28 11.83
CA GLU A 160 -12.24 -6.73 11.59
C GLU A 160 -11.15 -7.43 12.42
N PRO A 161 -10.00 -6.80 12.75
CA PRO A 161 -9.02 -7.40 13.67
C PRO A 161 -9.62 -7.77 15.03
N PHE A 162 -10.55 -6.96 15.53
CA PHE A 162 -11.27 -7.26 16.77
C PHE A 162 -12.22 -8.44 16.61
N VAL A 163 -12.95 -8.52 15.49
CA VAL A 163 -13.81 -9.66 15.17
C VAL A 163 -12.99 -10.96 15.16
N ALA A 164 -11.83 -10.97 14.50
CA ALA A 164 -10.94 -12.13 14.48
C ALA A 164 -10.45 -12.52 15.89
N LEU A 165 -9.95 -11.54 16.67
CA LEU A 165 -9.48 -11.73 18.04
C LEU A 165 -10.57 -12.35 18.92
N PHE A 166 -11.74 -11.72 18.97
CA PHE A 166 -12.80 -12.09 19.89
C PHE A 166 -13.55 -13.35 19.44
N THR A 167 -13.59 -13.65 18.14
CA THR A 167 -14.08 -14.94 17.66
C THR A 167 -13.17 -16.08 18.10
N LEU A 168 -11.84 -15.90 17.98
CA LEU A 168 -10.89 -16.91 18.46
C LEU A 168 -10.99 -17.09 19.98
N GLY A 169 -11.19 -16.00 20.72
CA GLY A 169 -11.46 -16.03 22.16
C GLY A 169 -12.73 -16.80 22.50
N ALA A 170 -13.85 -16.50 21.82
CA ALA A 170 -15.11 -17.21 22.02
C ALA A 170 -14.96 -18.72 21.79
N VAL A 171 -14.29 -19.12 20.73
CA VAL A 171 -13.98 -20.53 20.43
C VAL A 171 -13.10 -21.15 21.52
N LEU A 172 -11.97 -20.51 21.86
CA LEU A 172 -11.02 -21.01 22.86
C LEU A 172 -11.70 -21.27 24.20
N PHE A 173 -12.42 -20.27 24.72
CA PHE A 173 -13.01 -20.35 26.05
C PHE A 173 -14.25 -21.24 26.08
N LEU A 174 -15.05 -21.27 25.00
CA LEU A 174 -16.17 -22.20 24.90
C LEU A 174 -15.69 -23.66 24.95
N PHE A 175 -14.68 -24.02 24.16
CA PHE A 175 -14.18 -25.39 24.17
C PHE A 175 -13.50 -25.78 25.48
N ARG A 176 -12.82 -24.82 26.14
CA ARG A 176 -12.35 -25.03 27.52
C ARG A 176 -13.50 -25.28 28.49
N TYR A 177 -14.59 -24.54 28.40
CA TYR A 177 -15.77 -24.78 29.21
C TYR A 177 -16.39 -26.17 28.96
N LEU A 178 -16.51 -26.60 27.70
CA LEU A 178 -17.06 -27.92 27.38
C LEU A 178 -16.26 -29.06 28.04
N GLU A 179 -14.94 -28.91 28.13
CA GLU A 179 -14.03 -29.90 28.73
C GLU A 179 -13.90 -29.78 30.26
N GLU A 180 -13.72 -28.57 30.77
CA GLU A 180 -13.34 -28.32 32.17
C GLU A 180 -14.51 -27.87 33.05
N ARG A 181 -15.63 -27.43 32.44
CA ARG A 181 -16.85 -26.96 33.11
C ARG A 181 -16.61 -25.83 34.11
N ARG A 182 -15.56 -25.04 33.90
CA ARG A 182 -15.24 -23.87 34.73
C ARG A 182 -16.16 -22.71 34.37
N PRO A 183 -16.97 -22.17 35.31
CA PRO A 183 -17.88 -21.06 35.01
C PRO A 183 -17.20 -19.82 34.42
N ALA A 184 -15.94 -19.57 34.80
CA ALA A 184 -15.14 -18.46 34.27
C ALA A 184 -14.88 -18.60 32.75
N ASP A 185 -14.66 -19.81 32.24
CA ASP A 185 -14.43 -20.02 30.81
C ASP A 185 -15.72 -19.76 30.01
N LEU A 186 -16.90 -20.12 30.55
CA LEU A 186 -18.17 -19.77 29.90
C LEU A 186 -18.43 -18.26 29.91
N ALA A 187 -18.11 -17.57 31.01
CA ALA A 187 -18.21 -16.12 31.09
C ALA A 187 -17.23 -15.41 30.13
N LEU A 188 -15.99 -15.90 29.98
CA LEU A 188 -15.02 -15.37 29.01
C LEU A 188 -15.43 -15.64 27.57
N ALA A 189 -16.04 -16.79 27.28
CA ALA A 189 -16.61 -17.09 25.97
C ALA A 189 -17.73 -16.10 25.62
N ALA A 190 -18.63 -15.85 26.57
CA ALA A 190 -19.71 -14.87 26.42
C ALA A 190 -19.20 -13.44 26.29
N ALA A 191 -18.19 -13.05 27.06
CA ALA A 191 -17.53 -11.74 26.95
C ALA A 191 -16.88 -11.56 25.57
N SER A 192 -16.17 -12.58 25.08
CA SER A 192 -15.55 -12.54 23.76
C SER A 192 -16.62 -12.46 22.66
N LEU A 193 -17.71 -13.23 22.76
CA LEU A 193 -18.80 -13.14 21.80
C LEU A 193 -19.48 -11.76 21.81
N ALA A 194 -19.69 -11.17 23.00
CA ALA A 194 -20.22 -9.81 23.12
C ALA A 194 -19.30 -8.78 22.46
N LEU A 195 -17.99 -8.85 22.73
CA LEU A 195 -17.00 -7.95 22.14
C LEU A 195 -16.92 -8.09 20.61
N ALA A 196 -17.04 -9.32 20.08
CA ALA A 196 -17.12 -9.55 18.63
C ALA A 196 -18.35 -8.86 18.02
N VAL A 197 -19.53 -8.98 18.65
CA VAL A 197 -20.78 -8.32 18.20
C VAL A 197 -20.67 -6.80 18.30
N THR A 198 -20.06 -6.27 19.36
CA THR A 198 -19.81 -4.82 19.48
C THR A 198 -18.76 -4.31 18.50
N ALA A 199 -17.96 -5.18 17.87
CA ALA A 199 -16.98 -4.79 16.86
C ALA A 199 -17.63 -4.70 15.48
N HIS A 200 -18.39 -5.71 15.08
CA HIS A 200 -19.01 -5.76 13.75
C HIS A 200 -20.15 -6.78 13.69
N GLU A 201 -21.20 -6.46 12.94
CA GLU A 201 -22.36 -7.30 12.63
C GLU A 201 -22.00 -8.65 11.99
N ALA A 202 -20.83 -8.78 11.34
CA ALA A 202 -20.34 -10.06 10.81
C ALA A 202 -20.23 -11.15 11.91
N ALA A 203 -20.11 -10.75 13.18
CA ALA A 203 -20.11 -11.66 14.31
C ALA A 203 -21.45 -12.42 14.50
N PHE A 204 -22.58 -11.92 13.99
CA PHE A 204 -23.86 -12.64 14.05
C PHE A 204 -23.81 -13.98 13.32
N LEU A 205 -23.18 -14.01 12.13
CA LEU A 205 -23.00 -15.24 11.36
C LEU A 205 -22.11 -16.24 12.11
N LEU A 206 -21.08 -15.76 12.81
CA LEU A 206 -20.20 -16.59 13.63
C LEU A 206 -20.95 -17.17 14.83
N GLY A 207 -21.80 -16.36 15.48
CA GLY A 207 -22.74 -16.81 16.50
C GLY A 207 -23.69 -17.89 15.97
N LEU A 208 -24.26 -17.70 14.77
CA LEU A 208 -25.11 -18.69 14.12
C LEU A 208 -24.35 -20.01 13.86
N ILE A 209 -23.14 -19.96 13.33
CA ILE A 209 -22.29 -21.15 13.10
C ILE A 209 -22.00 -21.88 14.41
N LEU A 210 -21.62 -21.16 15.48
CA LEU A 210 -21.37 -21.76 16.79
C LEU A 210 -22.63 -22.42 17.38
N LEU A 211 -23.75 -21.70 17.42
CA LEU A 211 -25.00 -22.18 18.01
C LEU A 211 -25.60 -23.35 17.23
N SER A 212 -25.60 -23.27 15.90
CA SER A 212 -26.08 -24.36 15.04
C SER A 212 -25.17 -25.60 15.12
N PHE A 213 -23.85 -25.43 15.22
CA PHE A 213 -22.94 -26.54 15.48
C PHE A 213 -23.28 -27.26 16.79
N LEU A 214 -23.43 -26.52 17.89
CA LEU A 214 -23.75 -27.07 19.20
C LEU A 214 -25.14 -27.75 19.19
N GLY A 215 -26.15 -27.08 18.62
CA GLY A 215 -27.52 -27.58 18.52
C GLY A 215 -27.62 -28.86 17.72
N TRP A 216 -27.07 -28.89 16.50
CA TRP A 216 -27.09 -30.09 15.66
C TRP A 216 -26.28 -31.23 16.26
N THR A 217 -25.11 -30.94 16.84
CA THR A 217 -24.29 -31.96 17.49
C THR A 217 -25.04 -32.59 18.66
N TYR A 218 -25.71 -31.78 19.50
CA TYR A 218 -26.50 -32.27 20.62
C TYR A 218 -27.69 -33.13 20.14
N LEU A 219 -28.46 -32.65 19.17
CA LEU A 219 -29.62 -33.38 18.63
C LEU A 219 -29.23 -34.72 18.00
N LEU A 220 -28.14 -34.75 17.21
CA LEU A 220 -27.62 -35.97 16.58
C LEU A 220 -27.16 -37.03 17.58
N GLN A 221 -26.90 -36.65 18.83
CA GLN A 221 -26.52 -37.57 19.89
C GLN A 221 -27.71 -38.06 20.71
N VAL A 222 -28.71 -37.20 20.93
CA VAL A 222 -29.90 -37.55 21.74
C VAL A 222 -30.92 -38.35 20.94
N GLN A 223 -31.10 -38.07 19.64
CA GLN A 223 -32.17 -38.64 18.82
C GLN A 223 -31.80 -39.95 18.09
N GLY A 224 -30.54 -40.40 18.17
CA GLY A 224 -30.08 -41.68 17.62
C GLY A 224 -29.99 -41.76 16.09
N GLU A 225 -29.82 -42.97 15.54
CA GLU A 225 -29.54 -43.21 14.11
C GLU A 225 -30.73 -42.91 13.19
N ARG A 226 -31.98 -43.07 13.66
CA ARG A 226 -33.18 -42.82 12.84
C ARG A 226 -33.27 -41.34 12.44
N PHE A 227 -33.13 -40.44 13.41
CA PHE A 227 -33.07 -39.00 13.17
C PHE A 227 -31.93 -38.66 12.20
N ARG A 228 -30.78 -39.33 12.35
CA ARG A 228 -29.64 -39.16 11.46
C ARG A 228 -29.96 -39.56 10.01
N SER A 229 -30.53 -40.75 9.77
CA SER A 229 -30.81 -41.25 8.42
C SER A 229 -31.94 -40.49 7.73
N GLU A 230 -33.07 -40.27 8.41
CA GLU A 230 -34.22 -39.54 7.86
C GLU A 230 -33.87 -38.06 7.66
N GLY A 231 -33.18 -37.46 8.63
CA GLY A 231 -32.75 -36.07 8.55
C GLY A 231 -31.78 -35.80 7.40
N ARG A 232 -30.96 -36.77 6.95
CA ARG A 232 -30.10 -36.58 5.77
C ARG A 232 -30.91 -36.35 4.49
N ILE A 233 -32.01 -37.08 4.33
CA ILE A 233 -32.90 -36.94 3.17
C ILE A 233 -33.56 -35.57 3.20
N ILE A 234 -34.12 -35.19 4.35
CA ILE A 234 -34.77 -33.89 4.55
C ILE A 234 -33.77 -32.75 4.34
N ALA A 235 -32.59 -32.81 4.97
CA ALA A 235 -31.56 -31.80 4.82
C ALA A 235 -31.04 -31.70 3.38
N GLY A 236 -30.90 -32.82 2.67
CA GLY A 236 -30.57 -32.81 1.24
C GLY A 236 -31.62 -32.08 0.41
N ALA A 237 -32.91 -32.36 0.64
CA ALA A 237 -34.00 -31.67 -0.04
C ALA A 237 -34.05 -30.17 0.29
N VAL A 238 -33.93 -29.80 1.58
CA VAL A 238 -33.92 -28.38 2.02
C VAL A 238 -32.72 -27.64 1.43
N SER A 239 -31.54 -28.26 1.38
CA SER A 239 -30.35 -27.65 0.77
C SER A 239 -30.55 -27.42 -0.72
N ALA A 240 -31.09 -28.40 -1.45
CA ALA A 240 -31.35 -28.28 -2.89
C ALA A 240 -32.41 -27.21 -3.18
N ILE A 241 -33.54 -27.22 -2.46
CA ILE A 241 -34.62 -26.23 -2.61
C ILE A 241 -34.11 -24.84 -2.23
N GLY A 242 -33.39 -24.71 -1.12
CA GLY A 242 -32.86 -23.44 -0.65
C GLY A 242 -31.85 -22.83 -1.61
N LEU A 243 -30.88 -23.60 -2.11
CA LEU A 243 -29.88 -23.12 -3.05
C LEU A 243 -30.47 -22.77 -4.42
N LEU A 244 -31.32 -23.66 -4.98
CA LEU A 244 -31.96 -23.42 -6.28
C LEU A 244 -32.93 -22.24 -6.19
N GLY A 245 -33.76 -22.21 -5.14
CA GLY A 245 -34.71 -21.12 -4.92
C GLY A 245 -34.03 -19.78 -4.70
N ALA A 246 -32.97 -19.73 -3.89
CA ALA A 246 -32.19 -18.51 -3.69
C ALA A 246 -31.50 -18.05 -4.98
N ALA A 247 -30.94 -18.97 -5.77
CA ALA A 247 -30.34 -18.65 -7.06
C ALA A 247 -31.38 -18.12 -8.07
N SER A 248 -32.58 -18.70 -8.10
CA SER A 248 -33.68 -18.21 -8.94
C SER A 248 -34.13 -16.81 -8.54
N LEU A 249 -34.32 -16.54 -7.24
CA LEU A 249 -34.70 -15.22 -6.74
C LEU A 249 -33.63 -14.16 -6.99
N ALA A 250 -32.36 -14.52 -6.83
CA ALA A 250 -31.23 -13.65 -7.15
C ALA A 250 -31.19 -13.29 -8.65
N ALA A 251 -31.48 -14.26 -9.53
CA ALA A 251 -31.51 -14.04 -10.98
C ALA A 251 -32.67 -13.12 -11.42
N THR A 252 -33.79 -13.13 -10.69
CA THR A 252 -34.95 -12.28 -10.99
C THR A 252 -34.96 -10.95 -10.22
N GLY A 253 -34.10 -10.79 -9.22
CA GLY A 253 -34.07 -9.61 -8.34
C GLY A 253 -35.32 -9.44 -7.48
N THR A 254 -36.04 -10.53 -7.18
CA THR A 254 -37.34 -10.48 -6.47
C THR A 254 -37.25 -11.11 -5.08
N ALA A 255 -38.00 -10.55 -4.11
CA ALA A 255 -38.15 -11.08 -2.74
C ALA A 255 -36.83 -11.33 -1.98
N PRO A 256 -35.98 -10.30 -1.75
CA PRO A 256 -34.68 -10.44 -1.08
C PRO A 256 -34.76 -11.08 0.32
N ALA A 257 -35.82 -10.77 1.09
CA ALA A 257 -36.04 -11.38 2.39
C ALA A 257 -36.24 -12.91 2.30
N LEU A 258 -36.97 -13.39 1.29
CA LEU A 258 -37.18 -14.82 1.07
C LEU A 258 -35.88 -15.50 0.62
N GLN A 259 -35.08 -14.83 -0.22
CA GLN A 259 -33.76 -15.31 -0.62
C GLN A 259 -32.85 -15.55 0.61
N VAL A 260 -32.80 -14.60 1.55
CA VAL A 260 -32.03 -14.76 2.79
C VAL A 260 -32.51 -15.95 3.62
N VAL A 261 -33.83 -16.12 3.78
CA VAL A 261 -34.40 -17.26 4.51
C VAL A 261 -34.02 -18.59 3.85
N LEU A 262 -34.08 -18.68 2.52
CA LEU A 262 -33.71 -19.89 1.78
C LEU A 262 -32.21 -20.20 1.90
N LEU A 263 -31.34 -19.19 1.85
CA LEU A 263 -29.90 -19.35 2.06
C LEU A 263 -29.57 -19.81 3.48
N LEU A 264 -30.20 -19.22 4.50
CA LEU A 264 -30.01 -19.64 5.90
C LEU A 264 -30.52 -21.07 6.13
N ALA A 265 -31.67 -21.43 5.56
CA ALA A 265 -32.19 -22.79 5.62
C ALA A 265 -31.24 -23.80 4.95
N ALA A 266 -30.70 -23.46 3.77
CA ALA A 266 -29.72 -24.28 3.09
C ALA A 266 -28.42 -24.43 3.90
N LEU A 267 -27.90 -23.33 4.48
CA LEU A 267 -26.70 -23.36 5.32
C LEU A 267 -26.89 -24.26 6.56
N LEU A 268 -28.01 -24.13 7.26
CA LEU A 268 -28.33 -24.97 8.42
C LEU A 268 -28.48 -26.45 8.03
N ALA A 269 -29.12 -26.73 6.89
CA ALA A 269 -29.30 -28.08 6.37
C ALA A 269 -27.97 -28.73 5.92
N LEU A 270 -27.12 -27.99 5.20
CA LEU A 270 -25.77 -28.42 4.84
C LEU A 270 -24.90 -28.67 6.07
N GLY A 271 -25.02 -27.80 7.08
CA GLY A 271 -24.37 -28.00 8.37
C GLY A 271 -24.80 -29.30 9.04
N TYR A 272 -26.11 -29.56 9.13
CA TYR A 272 -26.64 -30.83 9.64
C TYR A 272 -26.08 -32.02 8.83
N LEU A 273 -26.11 -31.93 7.49
CA LEU A 273 -25.64 -32.98 6.60
C LEU A 273 -24.18 -33.33 6.91
N GLY A 274 -23.30 -32.33 6.97
CA GLY A 274 -21.89 -32.50 7.31
C GLY A 274 -21.67 -33.18 8.65
N LEU A 275 -22.33 -32.71 9.71
CA LEU A 275 -22.21 -33.32 11.06
C LEU A 275 -22.76 -34.74 11.12
N SER A 276 -23.83 -35.03 10.37
CA SER A 276 -24.41 -36.37 10.29
C SER A 276 -23.42 -37.40 9.72
N TYR A 277 -22.50 -36.98 8.85
CA TYR A 277 -21.44 -37.84 8.30
C TYR A 277 -20.19 -37.85 9.18
N LEU A 278 -19.79 -36.69 9.73
CA LEU A 278 -18.61 -36.57 10.59
C LEU A 278 -18.73 -37.34 11.92
N ARG A 279 -19.95 -37.53 12.43
CA ARG A 279 -20.25 -38.23 13.68
C ARG A 279 -19.36 -37.71 14.84
N PRO A 280 -19.55 -36.45 15.27
CA PRO A 280 -18.75 -35.83 16.32
C PRO A 280 -18.85 -36.56 17.67
N GLU A 281 -17.70 -36.82 18.29
CA GLU A 281 -17.60 -37.33 19.66
C GLU A 281 -17.81 -36.19 20.66
N ALA A 282 -19.02 -36.02 21.17
CA ALA A 282 -19.36 -34.89 22.07
C ALA A 282 -19.92 -35.30 23.44
N PRO A 283 -19.36 -36.31 24.16
CA PRO A 283 -19.80 -36.56 25.54
C PRO A 283 -19.59 -35.33 26.42
N ALA A 284 -18.55 -34.54 26.12
CA ALA A 284 -18.27 -33.28 26.79
C ALA A 284 -19.40 -32.25 26.63
N LEU A 285 -20.01 -32.17 25.43
CA LEU A 285 -21.14 -31.29 25.16
C LEU A 285 -22.39 -31.72 25.92
N GLN A 286 -22.74 -33.01 25.89
CA GLN A 286 -23.90 -33.52 26.63
C GLN A 286 -23.76 -33.26 28.14
N GLN A 287 -22.58 -33.54 28.68
CA GLN A 287 -22.28 -33.28 30.10
C GLN A 287 -22.36 -31.79 30.43
N ALA A 288 -21.86 -30.91 29.56
CA ALA A 288 -21.95 -29.47 29.75
C ALA A 288 -23.41 -28.97 29.71
N VAL A 289 -24.22 -29.43 28.77
CA VAL A 289 -25.66 -29.10 28.69
C VAL A 289 -26.39 -29.61 29.94
N HIS A 290 -26.15 -30.85 30.34
CA HIS A 290 -26.76 -31.42 31.54
C HIS A 290 -26.36 -30.65 32.81
N ALA A 291 -25.09 -30.27 32.94
CA ALA A 291 -24.60 -29.46 34.06
C ALA A 291 -25.28 -28.08 34.10
N LEU A 292 -25.50 -27.44 32.95
CA LEU A 292 -26.23 -26.17 32.87
C LEU A 292 -27.71 -26.31 33.21
N LEU A 293 -28.36 -27.40 32.80
CA LEU A 293 -29.76 -27.68 33.16
C LEU A 293 -29.92 -27.91 34.67
N GLN A 294 -28.96 -28.60 35.31
CA GLN A 294 -28.98 -28.82 36.76
C GLN A 294 -28.63 -27.56 37.56
N LYS A 295 -27.61 -26.82 37.12
CA LYS A 295 -27.11 -25.61 37.78
C LYS A 295 -27.02 -24.48 36.76
N PRO A 296 -28.10 -23.70 36.56
CA PRO A 296 -28.14 -22.69 35.50
C PRO A 296 -27.38 -21.41 35.84
N ARG A 297 -26.84 -21.26 37.07
CA ARG A 297 -26.10 -20.06 37.49
C ARG A 297 -24.99 -19.67 36.51
N PRO A 298 -24.07 -20.55 36.05
CA PRO A 298 -23.04 -20.18 35.09
C PRO A 298 -23.60 -19.67 33.75
N PHE A 299 -24.72 -20.23 33.29
CA PHE A 299 -25.41 -19.76 32.09
C PHE A 299 -25.94 -18.33 32.27
N PHE A 300 -26.64 -18.05 33.38
CA PHE A 300 -27.13 -16.71 33.67
C PHE A 300 -26.00 -15.71 33.95
N THR A 301 -24.88 -16.14 34.56
CA THR A 301 -23.69 -15.30 34.69
C THR A 301 -23.11 -14.94 33.32
N ALA A 302 -22.98 -15.92 32.42
CA ALA A 302 -22.50 -15.69 31.07
C ALA A 302 -23.44 -14.79 30.26
N LEU A 303 -24.76 -15.00 30.38
CA LEU A 303 -25.78 -14.14 29.78
C LEU A 303 -25.72 -12.71 30.34
N GLY A 304 -25.52 -12.56 31.65
CA GLY A 304 -25.35 -11.27 32.31
C GLY A 304 -24.07 -10.55 31.87
N VAL A 305 -22.95 -11.26 31.73
CA VAL A 305 -21.69 -10.71 31.18
C VAL A 305 -21.86 -10.26 29.74
N PHE A 306 -22.51 -11.09 28.90
CA PHE A 306 -22.83 -10.71 27.53
C PHE A 306 -23.69 -9.45 27.50
N GLY A 307 -24.81 -9.46 28.23
CA GLY A 307 -25.76 -8.34 28.28
C GLY A 307 -25.15 -7.07 28.85
N LEU A 308 -24.22 -7.17 29.81
CA LEU A 308 -23.50 -6.03 30.35
C LEU A 308 -22.57 -5.40 29.32
N ILE A 309 -21.71 -6.19 28.66
CA ILE A 309 -20.77 -5.67 27.65
C ILE A 309 -21.54 -5.10 26.46
N PHE A 310 -22.50 -5.88 25.94
CA PHE A 310 -23.37 -5.45 24.85
C PHE A 310 -24.09 -4.15 25.23
N GLY A 311 -24.73 -4.12 26.40
CA GLY A 311 -25.45 -2.94 26.87
C GLY A 311 -24.54 -1.73 27.04
N LEU A 312 -23.37 -1.86 27.67
CA LEU A 312 -22.45 -0.73 27.86
C LEU A 312 -22.01 -0.14 26.52
N PHE A 313 -21.56 -0.94 25.55
CA PHE A 313 -21.07 -0.38 24.30
C PHE A 313 -22.19 0.17 23.40
N PHE A 314 -23.30 -0.56 23.24
CA PHE A 314 -24.39 -0.11 22.36
C PHE A 314 -25.18 1.06 22.93
N THR A 315 -25.20 1.24 24.26
CA THR A 315 -25.84 2.41 24.89
C THR A 315 -24.86 3.57 25.12
N THR A 316 -23.63 3.50 24.58
CA THR A 316 -22.58 4.49 24.81
C THR A 316 -22.39 4.75 26.31
N PHE A 317 -22.13 3.69 27.06
CA PHE A 317 -22.02 3.65 28.53
C PHE A 317 -23.24 4.27 29.24
N LEU A 318 -24.44 3.79 28.86
CA LEU A 318 -25.75 4.16 29.42
C LEU A 318 -26.21 5.61 29.12
N THR A 319 -25.48 6.35 28.29
CA THR A 319 -25.89 7.71 27.87
C THR A 319 -27.01 7.68 26.82
N HIS A 320 -27.14 6.59 26.05
CA HIS A 320 -28.15 6.41 25.01
C HIS A 320 -28.85 5.04 25.13
N PRO A 321 -29.82 4.87 26.07
CA PRO A 321 -30.42 3.56 26.37
C PRO A 321 -31.10 2.86 25.18
N ARG A 322 -31.61 3.61 24.20
CA ARG A 322 -32.22 3.04 22.98
C ARG A 322 -31.25 2.20 22.16
N GLY A 323 -29.96 2.53 22.22
CA GLY A 323 -28.93 1.83 21.47
C GLY A 323 -28.86 0.32 21.76
N PHE A 324 -29.33 -0.14 22.94
CA PHE A 324 -29.47 -1.57 23.22
C PHE A 324 -30.42 -2.27 22.23
N LEU A 325 -31.57 -1.65 21.94
CA LEU A 325 -32.54 -2.19 20.99
C LEU A 325 -32.04 -2.03 19.56
N ASP A 326 -31.39 -0.90 19.25
CA ASP A 326 -30.83 -0.64 17.92
C ASP A 326 -29.75 -1.67 17.56
N GLY A 327 -28.86 -2.00 18.50
CA GLY A 327 -27.84 -3.04 18.32
C GLY A 327 -28.41 -4.44 18.04
N LEU A 328 -29.61 -4.74 18.54
CA LEU A 328 -30.29 -6.01 18.28
C LEU A 328 -31.10 -5.98 16.98
N VAL A 329 -31.92 -4.95 16.77
CA VAL A 329 -32.87 -4.90 15.65
C VAL A 329 -32.19 -4.35 14.41
N ARG A 330 -31.71 -3.09 14.46
CA ARG A 330 -31.07 -2.45 13.31
C ARG A 330 -29.78 -3.16 12.90
N GLY A 331 -29.02 -3.71 13.84
CA GLY A 331 -27.83 -4.51 13.56
C GLY A 331 -28.15 -5.80 12.76
N ILE A 332 -29.23 -6.51 13.12
CA ILE A 332 -29.68 -7.71 12.38
C ILE A 332 -30.25 -7.32 11.02
N GLU A 333 -31.03 -6.24 10.93
CA GLU A 333 -31.56 -5.72 9.67
C GLU A 333 -30.44 -5.36 8.69
N HIS A 334 -29.40 -4.69 9.18
CA HIS A 334 -28.21 -4.35 8.39
C HIS A 334 -27.48 -5.60 7.90
N TRP A 335 -27.24 -6.58 8.78
CA TRP A 335 -26.65 -7.86 8.39
C TRP A 335 -27.49 -8.65 7.37
N ALA A 336 -28.82 -8.64 7.51
CA ALA A 336 -29.73 -9.26 6.55
C ALA A 336 -29.68 -8.54 5.19
N GLY A 337 -29.54 -7.21 5.19
CA GLY A 337 -29.30 -6.41 3.97
C GLY A 337 -28.01 -6.81 3.25
N TRP A 338 -26.92 -7.03 4.01
CA TRP A 338 -25.64 -7.51 3.47
C TRP A 338 -25.77 -8.89 2.79
N LEU A 339 -26.52 -9.81 3.41
CA LEU A 339 -26.84 -11.12 2.82
C LEU A 339 -27.65 -10.99 1.53
N ALA A 340 -28.65 -10.11 1.52
CA ALA A 340 -29.53 -9.87 0.38
C ALA A 340 -28.86 -9.05 -0.75
N GLY A 341 -27.72 -8.40 -0.50
CA GLY A 341 -27.12 -7.45 -1.43
C GLY A 341 -27.92 -6.15 -1.57
N THR A 342 -28.73 -5.83 -0.56
CA THR A 342 -29.57 -4.61 -0.48
C THR A 342 -29.09 -3.68 0.63
N SER A 343 -27.88 -3.88 1.12
CA SER A 343 -27.26 -3.07 2.16
C SER A 343 -27.15 -1.61 1.75
N TYR A 344 -27.46 -0.72 2.69
CA TYR A 344 -27.29 0.74 2.59
C TYR A 344 -25.85 1.15 2.88
N THR A 345 -24.85 0.34 2.52
CA THR A 345 -23.43 0.70 2.76
C THR A 345 -22.99 1.79 1.82
N ALA A 346 -21.93 2.50 2.19
CA ALA A 346 -21.52 3.71 1.49
C ALA A 346 -20.94 3.50 0.09
N PHE A 347 -21.04 2.28 -0.42
CA PHE A 347 -20.41 1.80 -1.63
C PHE A 347 -21.37 0.81 -2.30
N PRO A 348 -21.59 0.91 -3.62
CA PRO A 348 -22.57 0.08 -4.31
C PRO A 348 -22.33 -1.42 -4.06
N PRO A 349 -23.40 -2.24 -3.97
CA PRO A 349 -23.30 -3.66 -3.69
C PRO A 349 -22.35 -4.34 -4.69
N GLY A 350 -21.38 -5.05 -4.13
CA GLY A 350 -20.27 -5.61 -4.88
C GLY A 350 -20.69 -6.79 -5.76
N GLY A 351 -20.55 -6.66 -7.08
CA GLY A 351 -20.78 -7.72 -8.06
C GLY A 351 -19.69 -8.80 -8.10
N GLN A 352 -19.01 -9.09 -6.98
CA GLN A 352 -17.93 -10.08 -6.95
C GLN A 352 -18.48 -11.52 -7.07
N PRO A 353 -17.77 -12.40 -7.80
CA PRO A 353 -18.21 -13.76 -8.05
C PRO A 353 -18.16 -14.63 -6.78
N TRP A 354 -18.86 -15.76 -6.80
CA TRP A 354 -18.92 -16.70 -5.67
C TRP A 354 -17.54 -17.22 -5.22
N PHE A 355 -16.56 -17.27 -6.14
CA PHE A 355 -15.20 -17.72 -5.87
C PHE A 355 -14.27 -16.60 -5.33
N TYR A 356 -14.78 -15.40 -5.07
CA TYR A 356 -13.98 -14.23 -4.65
C TYR A 356 -13.04 -14.53 -3.47
N TYR A 357 -13.57 -15.03 -2.34
CA TYR A 357 -12.75 -15.35 -1.17
C TYR A 357 -11.80 -16.54 -1.41
N LEU A 358 -12.14 -17.46 -2.31
CA LEU A 358 -11.23 -18.54 -2.70
C LEU A 358 -10.01 -17.98 -3.47
N THR A 359 -10.24 -17.00 -4.35
CA THR A 359 -9.17 -16.28 -5.05
C THR A 359 -8.31 -15.51 -4.05
N LEU A 360 -8.91 -14.76 -3.12
CA LEU A 360 -8.15 -14.03 -2.09
C LEU A 360 -7.35 -14.96 -1.18
N LEU A 361 -7.93 -16.08 -0.74
CA LEU A 361 -7.22 -17.10 0.04
C LEU A 361 -6.04 -17.67 -0.73
N GLY A 362 -6.19 -17.94 -2.03
CA GLY A 362 -5.09 -18.43 -2.84
C GLY A 362 -3.99 -17.38 -3.03
N LEU A 363 -4.37 -16.12 -3.22
CA LEU A 363 -3.45 -15.03 -3.54
C LEU A 363 -2.69 -14.48 -2.34
N TYR A 364 -3.34 -14.43 -1.17
CA TYR A 364 -2.78 -13.82 0.05
C TYR A 364 -2.51 -14.85 1.14
N GLU A 365 -3.18 -16.00 1.12
CA GLU A 365 -3.08 -17.00 2.19
C GLU A 365 -2.80 -18.42 1.66
N PRO A 366 -1.84 -18.63 0.73
CA PRO A 366 -1.72 -19.91 0.03
C PRO A 366 -1.31 -21.07 0.94
N ILE A 367 -0.52 -20.83 1.99
CA ILE A 367 -0.22 -21.87 3.00
C ILE A 367 -1.49 -22.22 3.76
N VAL A 368 -2.25 -21.22 4.19
CA VAL A 368 -3.51 -21.41 4.93
C VAL A 368 -4.52 -22.16 4.07
N LEU A 369 -4.66 -21.82 2.79
CA LEU A 369 -5.56 -22.50 1.87
C LEU A 369 -5.12 -23.95 1.65
N SER A 370 -3.87 -24.18 1.25
CA SER A 370 -3.39 -25.53 0.91
C SER A 370 -3.31 -26.46 2.12
N ALA A 371 -2.71 -26.01 3.23
CA ALA A 371 -2.64 -26.79 4.46
C ALA A 371 -4.01 -26.88 5.16
N GLY A 372 -4.86 -25.86 5.05
CA GLY A 372 -6.23 -25.88 5.57
C GLY A 372 -7.10 -26.91 4.84
N LEU A 373 -7.02 -26.97 3.50
CA LEU A 373 -7.66 -28.02 2.70
C LEU A 373 -7.11 -29.41 3.02
N ALA A 374 -5.80 -29.54 3.23
CA ALA A 374 -5.21 -30.80 3.70
C ALA A 374 -5.76 -31.18 5.09
N GLY A 375 -5.89 -30.23 6.01
CA GLY A 375 -6.49 -30.41 7.34
C GLY A 375 -7.94 -30.87 7.26
N LEU A 376 -8.73 -30.24 6.39
CA LEU A 376 -10.10 -30.65 6.08
C LEU A 376 -10.15 -32.07 5.52
N GLY A 377 -9.31 -32.39 4.54
CA GLY A 377 -9.21 -33.73 3.95
C GLY A 377 -8.84 -34.80 4.98
N LEU A 378 -7.97 -34.48 5.94
CA LEU A 378 -7.59 -35.36 7.05
C LEU A 378 -8.77 -35.67 7.99
N ILE A 379 -9.72 -34.75 8.12
CA ILE A 379 -10.95 -34.93 8.88
C ILE A 379 -11.97 -35.73 8.06
N LEU A 380 -12.20 -35.36 6.80
CA LEU A 380 -13.11 -36.06 5.89
C LEU A 380 -12.70 -37.52 5.64
N ALA A 381 -11.40 -37.82 5.62
CA ALA A 381 -10.90 -39.19 5.51
C ALA A 381 -11.31 -40.09 6.69
N ARG A 382 -11.77 -39.53 7.83
CA ARG A 382 -12.35 -40.30 8.93
C ARG A 382 -13.74 -40.83 8.58
N ILE A 383 -14.51 -40.10 7.77
CA ILE A 383 -15.84 -40.51 7.27
C ILE A 383 -15.69 -41.81 6.47
N GLY A 384 -14.78 -41.84 5.50
CA GLY A 384 -14.53 -43.04 4.67
C GLY A 384 -13.97 -44.23 5.45
N ARG A 385 -13.40 -44.00 6.64
CA ARG A 385 -12.94 -45.05 7.56
C ARG A 385 -13.97 -45.39 8.64
N SER A 386 -15.18 -44.82 8.57
CA SER A 386 -16.24 -44.96 9.57
C SER A 386 -15.78 -44.66 11.00
N ARG A 387 -14.79 -43.77 11.16
CA ARG A 387 -14.25 -43.37 12.46
C ARG A 387 -14.93 -42.10 12.94
N PRO A 388 -15.36 -42.04 14.21
CA PRO A 388 -15.88 -40.81 14.79
C PRO A 388 -14.80 -39.72 14.85
N THR A 389 -15.27 -38.47 14.84
CA THR A 389 -14.41 -37.29 14.74
C THR A 389 -14.37 -36.55 16.08
N PRO A 390 -13.18 -36.17 16.60
CA PRO A 390 -13.09 -35.36 17.81
C PRO A 390 -13.90 -34.06 17.69
N LEU A 391 -14.60 -33.66 18.75
CA LEU A 391 -15.52 -32.51 18.72
C LEU A 391 -14.91 -31.25 18.11
N PHE A 392 -13.71 -30.88 18.55
CA PHE A 392 -13.03 -29.68 18.06
C PHE A 392 -12.68 -29.78 16.57
N GLN A 393 -12.25 -30.94 16.08
CA GLN A 393 -11.97 -31.14 14.65
C GLN A 393 -13.25 -31.08 13.82
N ALA A 394 -14.34 -31.67 14.30
CA ALA A 394 -15.64 -31.58 13.64
C ALA A 394 -16.12 -30.12 13.57
N PHE A 395 -15.90 -29.34 14.63
CA PHE A 395 -16.18 -27.91 14.65
C PHE A 395 -15.35 -27.13 13.63
N LEU A 396 -14.03 -27.38 13.54
CA LEU A 396 -13.19 -26.68 12.56
C LEU A 396 -13.61 -26.96 11.12
N ALA A 397 -13.93 -28.22 10.78
CA ALA A 397 -14.44 -28.57 9.46
C ALA A 397 -15.79 -27.89 9.18
N TYR A 398 -16.69 -27.91 10.17
CA TYR A 398 -17.99 -27.24 10.09
C TYR A 398 -17.83 -25.73 9.88
N TRP A 399 -17.02 -25.08 10.72
CA TRP A 399 -16.79 -23.64 10.69
C TRP A 399 -16.13 -23.19 9.38
N ALA A 400 -15.10 -23.90 8.90
CA ALA A 400 -14.43 -23.58 7.64
C ALA A 400 -15.38 -23.65 6.43
N VAL A 401 -16.12 -24.76 6.31
CA VAL A 401 -17.03 -24.98 5.18
C VAL A 401 -18.20 -24.01 5.22
N LEU A 402 -18.86 -23.85 6.37
CA LEU A 402 -20.01 -22.94 6.45
C LEU A 402 -19.60 -21.48 6.31
N SER A 403 -18.44 -21.06 6.83
CA SER A 403 -17.97 -19.68 6.62
C SER A 403 -17.70 -19.44 5.14
N LEU A 404 -16.94 -20.32 4.48
CA LEU A 404 -16.65 -20.17 3.06
C LEU A 404 -17.94 -20.13 2.23
N LEU A 405 -18.89 -21.04 2.48
CA LEU A 405 -20.17 -21.05 1.77
C LEU A 405 -21.00 -19.79 2.04
N ALA A 406 -21.13 -19.38 3.31
CA ALA A 406 -21.94 -18.25 3.69
C ALA A 406 -21.39 -16.95 3.07
N PHE A 407 -20.10 -16.67 3.24
CA PHE A 407 -19.46 -15.47 2.67
C PHE A 407 -19.39 -15.53 1.13
N SER A 408 -19.20 -16.70 0.51
CA SER A 408 -19.22 -16.84 -0.96
C SER A 408 -20.58 -16.56 -1.59
N TRP A 409 -21.68 -16.74 -0.86
CA TRP A 409 -23.05 -16.56 -1.40
C TRP A 409 -23.71 -15.23 -1.03
N THR A 410 -23.08 -14.39 -0.21
CA THR A 410 -23.66 -13.10 0.17
C THR A 410 -23.72 -12.15 -1.01
N GLY A 411 -24.78 -11.34 -1.04
CA GLY A 411 -25.00 -10.35 -2.09
C GLY A 411 -23.90 -9.31 -2.13
N GLU A 412 -23.46 -8.80 -0.99
CA GLU A 412 -22.29 -7.92 -0.89
C GLU A 412 -21.04 -8.70 -0.44
N LYS A 413 -19.90 -8.48 -1.11
CA LYS A 413 -18.60 -9.04 -0.74
C LYS A 413 -17.56 -7.94 -0.65
N SER A 414 -16.68 -8.05 0.35
CA SER A 414 -15.65 -7.06 0.61
C SER A 414 -14.35 -7.72 1.06
N PRO A 415 -13.18 -7.15 0.74
CA PRO A 415 -11.89 -7.76 1.07
C PRO A 415 -11.68 -8.11 2.54
N TRP A 416 -12.16 -7.26 3.45
CA TRP A 416 -11.94 -7.37 4.90
C TRP A 416 -12.65 -8.58 5.53
N LEU A 417 -13.73 -9.06 4.91
CA LEU A 417 -14.43 -10.28 5.34
C LEU A 417 -13.65 -11.56 5.04
N LEU A 418 -12.46 -11.45 4.42
CA LEU A 418 -11.51 -12.55 4.31
C LEU A 418 -11.07 -13.06 5.69
N LEU A 419 -10.93 -12.22 6.71
CA LEU A 419 -10.41 -12.63 8.02
C LEU A 419 -11.29 -13.71 8.69
N PRO A 420 -12.61 -13.50 8.84
CA PRO A 420 -13.53 -14.53 9.32
C PRO A 420 -13.51 -15.83 8.50
N VAL A 421 -13.30 -15.75 7.18
CA VAL A 421 -13.21 -16.91 6.29
C VAL A 421 -11.87 -17.65 6.48
N ALA A 422 -10.76 -16.92 6.60
CA ALA A 422 -9.42 -17.48 6.69
C ALA A 422 -9.15 -18.10 8.07
N LEU A 423 -9.67 -17.52 9.16
CA LEU A 423 -9.38 -17.95 10.53
C LEU A 423 -9.61 -19.46 10.80
N PRO A 424 -10.74 -20.09 10.41
CA PRO A 424 -10.89 -21.55 10.57
C PRO A 424 -9.91 -22.35 9.70
N PHE A 425 -9.56 -21.86 8.51
CA PHE A 425 -8.55 -22.51 7.66
C PHE A 425 -7.15 -22.42 8.27
N VAL A 426 -6.82 -21.35 8.99
CA VAL A 426 -5.56 -21.26 9.75
C VAL A 426 -5.49 -22.38 10.79
N LEU A 427 -6.58 -22.63 11.53
CA LEU A 427 -6.62 -23.70 12.53
C LEU A 427 -6.56 -25.09 11.90
N LEU A 428 -7.22 -25.31 10.76
CA LEU A 428 -7.11 -26.54 9.98
C LEU A 428 -5.70 -26.76 9.44
N ALA A 429 -5.03 -25.69 8.98
CA ALA A 429 -3.63 -25.74 8.56
C ALA A 429 -2.73 -26.19 9.71
N GLY A 430 -2.98 -25.72 10.94
CA GLY A 430 -2.31 -26.21 12.15
C GLY A 430 -2.40 -27.73 12.32
N LEU A 431 -3.58 -28.33 12.11
CA LEU A 431 -3.75 -29.79 12.18
C LEU A 431 -2.96 -30.54 11.10
N ALA A 432 -2.94 -30.02 9.88
CA ALA A 432 -2.19 -30.61 8.79
C ALA A 432 -0.68 -30.51 9.02
N LEU A 433 -0.21 -29.35 9.48
CA LEU A 433 1.21 -29.09 9.73
C LEU A 433 1.72 -29.87 10.95
N GLU A 434 0.91 -30.09 11.99
CA GLU A 434 1.24 -31.03 13.08
C GLU A 434 1.52 -32.42 12.52
N ARG A 435 0.63 -32.94 11.65
CA ARG A 435 0.83 -34.26 11.04
C ARG A 435 2.01 -34.29 10.08
N LEU A 436 2.25 -33.21 9.34
CA LEU A 436 3.40 -33.11 8.43
C LEU A 436 4.72 -33.15 9.21
N VAL A 437 4.82 -32.38 10.29
CA VAL A 437 6.01 -32.38 11.16
C VAL A 437 6.19 -33.75 11.82
N ALA A 438 5.12 -34.37 12.32
CA ALA A 438 5.18 -35.73 12.87
C ALA A 438 5.53 -36.79 11.81
N TRP A 439 5.15 -36.56 10.56
CA TRP A 439 5.48 -37.44 9.45
C TRP A 439 6.96 -37.32 9.03
N CYS A 440 7.58 -36.15 9.21
CA CYS A 440 8.97 -35.87 8.82
C CYS A 440 10.00 -36.41 9.82
N THR A 441 10.88 -37.29 9.37
CA THR A 441 11.99 -37.82 10.16
C THR A 441 13.29 -37.08 9.83
N TRP A 442 13.46 -35.88 10.40
CA TRP A 442 14.59 -34.98 10.11
C TRP A 442 15.96 -35.67 10.13
N ARG A 443 16.25 -36.48 11.16
CA ARG A 443 17.53 -37.21 11.26
C ARG A 443 17.74 -38.19 10.10
N GLU A 444 16.68 -38.81 9.59
CA GLU A 444 16.78 -39.77 8.50
C GLU A 444 16.97 -39.07 7.16
N LEU A 445 16.23 -37.97 6.92
CA LEU A 445 16.40 -37.12 5.74
C LEU A 445 17.84 -36.62 5.61
N TRP A 446 18.43 -36.18 6.72
CA TRP A 446 19.83 -35.74 6.80
C TRP A 446 20.82 -36.91 6.63
N ARG A 447 20.64 -38.01 7.38
CA ARG A 447 21.54 -39.18 7.34
C ARG A 447 21.62 -39.80 5.95
N HIS A 448 20.48 -39.89 5.26
CA HIS A 448 20.42 -40.52 3.96
C HIS A 448 20.69 -39.53 2.82
N GLY A 449 20.59 -38.21 3.06
CA GLY A 449 20.85 -37.16 2.07
C GLY A 449 19.64 -36.80 1.20
N GLU A 450 18.41 -37.14 1.58
CA GLU A 450 17.20 -36.80 0.81
C GLU A 450 16.81 -35.32 0.90
N TRP A 451 17.36 -34.59 1.87
CA TRP A 451 17.23 -33.13 1.95
C TRP A 451 17.74 -32.43 0.68
N ALA A 452 18.72 -33.02 -0.02
CA ALA A 452 19.32 -32.45 -1.23
C ALA A 452 18.39 -32.45 -2.45
N VAL A 453 17.33 -33.28 -2.46
CA VAL A 453 16.35 -33.36 -3.56
C VAL A 453 15.67 -32.02 -3.79
N ALA A 454 15.31 -31.32 -2.71
CA ALA A 454 14.63 -30.02 -2.77
C ALA A 454 15.48 -28.91 -3.43
N PRO A 455 16.72 -28.60 -2.99
CA PRO A 455 17.56 -27.61 -3.64
C PRO A 455 17.99 -28.02 -5.05
N LEU A 456 18.20 -29.32 -5.33
CA LEU A 456 18.47 -29.80 -6.69
C LEU A 456 17.30 -29.52 -7.64
N PHE A 457 16.07 -29.72 -7.18
CA PHE A 457 14.88 -29.40 -7.97
C PHE A 457 14.76 -27.91 -8.25
N LEU A 458 15.11 -27.05 -7.29
CA LEU A 458 15.13 -25.59 -7.50
C LEU A 458 16.22 -25.16 -8.47
N LEU A 459 17.43 -25.71 -8.34
CA LEU A 459 18.52 -25.48 -9.29
C LEU A 459 18.13 -25.92 -10.70
N LEU A 460 17.44 -27.06 -10.83
CA LEU A 460 16.92 -27.55 -12.10
C LEU A 460 15.87 -26.59 -12.69
N ALA A 461 14.92 -26.12 -11.87
CA ALA A 461 13.90 -25.18 -12.32
C ALA A 461 14.51 -23.84 -12.75
N PHE A 462 15.51 -23.34 -12.03
CA PHE A 462 16.24 -22.11 -12.36
C PHE A 462 17.04 -22.27 -13.66
N ALA A 463 17.79 -23.37 -13.80
CA ALA A 463 18.53 -23.68 -15.00
C ALA A 463 17.60 -23.85 -16.22
N LEU A 464 16.43 -24.48 -16.04
CA LEU A 464 15.41 -24.61 -17.08
C LEU A 464 14.83 -23.25 -17.47
N ARG A 465 14.49 -22.39 -16.50
CA ARG A 465 13.99 -21.04 -16.80
C ARG A 465 15.04 -20.19 -17.51
N GLY A 466 16.30 -20.27 -17.08
CA GLY A 466 17.43 -19.61 -17.75
C GLY A 466 17.60 -20.08 -19.20
N LEU A 467 17.54 -21.40 -19.43
CA LEU A 467 17.58 -21.96 -20.78
C LEU A 467 16.40 -21.51 -21.65
N LEU A 468 15.17 -21.54 -21.10
CA LEU A 468 13.97 -21.08 -21.81
C LEU A 468 14.04 -19.59 -22.16
N SER A 469 14.54 -18.76 -21.24
CA SER A 469 14.72 -17.31 -21.47
C SER A 469 15.75 -17.04 -22.59
N LEU A 470 16.84 -17.82 -22.65
CA LEU A 470 17.81 -17.78 -23.75
C LEU A 470 17.19 -18.23 -25.08
N MET A 471 16.34 -19.26 -25.08
CA MET A 471 15.63 -19.74 -26.27
C MET A 471 14.56 -18.75 -26.78
N GLN A 472 13.94 -17.99 -25.88
CA GLN A 472 12.92 -16.99 -26.19
C GLN A 472 13.51 -15.63 -26.59
N GLY A 473 14.83 -15.46 -26.54
CA GLY A 473 15.51 -14.22 -26.91
C GLY A 473 15.28 -13.07 -25.92
N GLU A 474 14.88 -13.37 -24.67
CA GLU A 474 14.56 -12.36 -23.65
C GLU A 474 15.79 -11.72 -22.97
N VAL A 475 17.02 -12.00 -23.45
CA VAL A 475 18.26 -11.47 -22.85
C VAL A 475 18.65 -10.15 -23.53
N PRO A 476 18.66 -9.02 -22.81
CA PRO A 476 18.71 -7.69 -23.42
C PRO A 476 20.14 -7.22 -23.68
N HIS A 477 20.94 -7.88 -24.54
CA HIS A 477 22.23 -7.33 -25.00
C HIS A 477 22.65 -7.79 -26.41
N ALA A 478 22.98 -6.84 -27.28
CA ALA A 478 23.38 -7.04 -28.67
C ALA A 478 24.79 -7.66 -28.90
N ARG A 479 25.56 -7.97 -27.84
CA ARG A 479 26.88 -8.63 -27.94
C ARG A 479 26.89 -10.11 -27.50
N VAL A 480 25.72 -10.70 -27.21
CA VAL A 480 25.62 -12.05 -26.62
C VAL A 480 25.27 -13.13 -27.66
N GLU A 481 24.96 -12.78 -28.90
CA GLU A 481 24.52 -13.76 -29.91
C GLU A 481 25.54 -14.90 -30.13
N GLU A 482 26.85 -14.60 -30.09
CA GLU A 482 27.94 -15.58 -30.22
C GLU A 482 28.11 -16.50 -28.99
N TYR A 483 27.80 -16.00 -27.80
CA TYR A 483 27.90 -16.76 -26.54
C TYR A 483 26.60 -17.44 -26.13
N ARG A 484 25.45 -17.06 -26.73
CA ARG A 484 24.12 -17.57 -26.38
C ARG A 484 24.04 -19.08 -26.58
N THR A 485 24.57 -19.59 -27.68
CA THR A 485 24.56 -21.01 -28.01
C THR A 485 25.48 -21.82 -27.09
N LEU A 486 26.64 -21.27 -26.73
CA LEU A 486 27.58 -21.87 -25.79
C LEU A 486 26.99 -21.91 -24.38
N LEU A 487 26.43 -20.79 -23.90
CA LEU A 487 25.80 -20.67 -22.59
C LEU A 487 24.56 -21.57 -22.49
N ALA A 488 23.72 -21.63 -23.54
CA ALA A 488 22.61 -22.55 -23.62
C ALA A 488 23.08 -24.02 -23.59
N GLY A 489 24.17 -24.35 -24.29
CA GLY A 489 24.78 -25.68 -24.26
C GLY A 489 25.32 -26.06 -22.87
N VAL A 490 26.00 -25.13 -22.19
CA VAL A 490 26.50 -25.31 -20.81
C VAL A 490 25.33 -25.48 -19.83
N LEU A 491 24.30 -24.65 -19.91
CA LEU A 491 23.10 -24.77 -19.08
C LEU A 491 22.35 -26.06 -19.35
N ALA A 492 22.25 -26.51 -20.59
CA ALA A 492 21.66 -27.80 -20.95
C ALA A 492 22.47 -28.98 -20.38
N LEU A 493 23.81 -28.91 -20.40
CA LEU A 493 24.67 -29.94 -19.81
C LEU A 493 24.53 -29.98 -18.27
N ILE A 494 24.48 -28.82 -17.62
CA ILE A 494 24.18 -28.69 -16.19
C ILE A 494 22.80 -29.29 -15.90
N LEU A 495 21.79 -28.96 -16.71
CA LEU A 495 20.43 -29.49 -16.58
C LEU A 495 20.40 -31.01 -16.69
N LEU A 496 21.08 -31.60 -17.69
CA LEU A 496 21.18 -33.05 -17.87
C LEU A 496 21.91 -33.72 -16.71
N THR A 497 22.97 -33.10 -16.20
CA THR A 497 23.73 -33.61 -15.05
C THR A 497 22.89 -33.58 -13.77
N LEU A 498 22.18 -32.47 -13.54
CA LEU A 498 21.24 -32.33 -12.42
C LEU A 498 20.07 -33.30 -12.54
N LEU A 499 19.52 -33.51 -13.75
CA LEU A 499 18.46 -34.50 -14.01
C LEU A 499 18.93 -35.92 -13.77
N ALA A 500 20.11 -36.30 -14.26
CA ALA A 500 20.69 -37.62 -14.05
C ALA A 500 20.96 -37.86 -12.56
N PHE A 501 21.50 -36.86 -11.86
CA PHE A 501 21.74 -36.94 -10.42
C PHE A 501 20.44 -37.01 -9.62
N LEU A 502 19.43 -36.19 -9.97
CA LEU A 502 18.12 -36.20 -9.36
C LEU A 502 17.40 -37.53 -9.61
N ALA A 503 17.46 -38.08 -10.83
CA ALA A 503 16.89 -39.38 -11.19
C ALA A 503 17.58 -40.52 -10.43
N TRP A 504 18.92 -40.53 -10.36
CA TRP A 504 19.68 -41.48 -9.56
C TRP A 504 19.31 -41.38 -8.06
N ARG A 505 19.11 -40.16 -7.57
CA ARG A 505 18.73 -39.90 -6.19
C ARG A 505 17.31 -40.38 -5.88
N ILE A 506 16.35 -40.09 -6.77
CA ILE A 506 14.96 -40.57 -6.67
C ILE A 506 14.94 -42.09 -6.68
N TRP A 507 15.70 -42.73 -7.58
CA TRP A 507 15.75 -44.18 -7.70
C TRP A 507 16.30 -44.88 -6.43
N ARG A 508 17.24 -44.25 -5.73
CA ARG A 508 17.76 -44.75 -4.44
C ARG A 508 16.95 -44.33 -3.22
N SER A 509 15.98 -43.44 -3.38
CA SER A 509 15.17 -42.94 -2.27
C SER A 509 13.99 -43.86 -1.98
N GLU A 510 13.60 -43.94 -0.71
CA GLU A 510 12.32 -44.56 -0.35
C GLU A 510 11.19 -43.56 -0.64
N GLY A 511 10.11 -44.01 -1.30
CA GLY A 511 9.03 -43.14 -1.75
C GLY A 511 8.42 -42.25 -0.65
N ARG A 512 8.45 -42.72 0.60
CA ARG A 512 8.03 -41.92 1.77
C ARG A 512 8.96 -40.72 2.03
N ARG A 513 10.28 -40.90 1.99
CA ARG A 513 11.26 -39.83 2.24
C ARG A 513 11.31 -38.84 1.09
N LEU A 514 11.14 -39.33 -0.14
CA LEU A 514 10.96 -38.47 -1.31
C LEU A 514 9.73 -37.56 -1.17
N GLY A 515 8.60 -38.12 -0.74
CA GLY A 515 7.39 -37.35 -0.47
C GLY A 515 7.58 -36.28 0.62
N GLN A 516 8.35 -36.57 1.67
CA GLN A 516 8.70 -35.59 2.71
C GLN A 516 9.51 -34.42 2.14
N SER A 517 10.53 -34.68 1.32
CA SER A 517 11.34 -33.63 0.70
C SER A 517 10.51 -32.71 -0.20
N PHE A 518 9.60 -33.23 -1.01
CA PHE A 518 8.72 -32.41 -1.85
C PHE A 518 7.70 -31.61 -1.04
N ALA A 519 7.13 -32.20 0.03
CA ALA A 519 6.21 -31.47 0.90
C ALA A 519 6.90 -30.29 1.62
N LEU A 520 8.13 -30.49 2.09
CA LEU A 520 8.94 -29.43 2.70
C LEU A 520 9.34 -28.36 1.69
N LEU A 521 9.71 -28.75 0.46
CA LEU A 521 9.99 -27.80 -0.62
C LEU A 521 8.76 -26.95 -0.96
N GLY A 522 7.59 -27.58 -1.10
CA GLY A 522 6.34 -26.87 -1.35
C GLY A 522 6.03 -25.86 -0.25
N LEU A 523 6.14 -26.27 1.02
CA LEU A 523 5.93 -25.36 2.15
C LEU A 523 6.95 -24.21 2.17
N PHE A 524 8.21 -24.47 1.84
CA PHE A 524 9.25 -23.45 1.74
C PHE A 524 8.94 -22.41 0.65
N LEU A 525 8.56 -22.86 -0.55
CA LEU A 525 8.19 -21.98 -1.66
C LEU A 525 6.96 -21.13 -1.33
N LEU A 526 5.94 -21.74 -0.71
CA LEU A 526 4.77 -21.00 -0.25
C LEU A 526 5.12 -20.01 0.88
N ALA A 527 6.09 -20.33 1.74
CA ALA A 527 6.59 -19.39 2.77
C ALA A 527 7.33 -18.21 2.16
N LEU A 528 8.20 -18.42 1.16
CA LEU A 528 8.82 -17.33 0.41
C LEU A 528 7.78 -16.45 -0.28
N TYR A 529 6.79 -17.06 -0.91
CA TYR A 529 5.67 -16.35 -1.53
C TYR A 529 4.89 -15.52 -0.50
N THR A 530 4.57 -16.11 0.65
CA THR A 530 3.80 -15.45 1.73
C THR A 530 4.59 -14.29 2.32
N GLY A 531 5.90 -14.45 2.55
CA GLY A 531 6.78 -13.38 3.02
C GLY A 531 6.88 -12.23 2.01
N ARG A 532 7.09 -12.54 0.73
CA ARG A 532 7.08 -11.53 -0.35
C ARG A 532 5.74 -10.82 -0.46
N SER A 533 4.63 -11.56 -0.44
CA SER A 533 3.28 -11.01 -0.53
C SER A 533 2.94 -10.15 0.68
N THR A 534 3.40 -10.53 1.86
CA THR A 534 3.31 -9.70 3.08
C THR A 534 4.04 -8.39 2.86
N PHE A 535 5.28 -8.44 2.40
CA PHE A 535 6.09 -7.24 2.18
C PHE A 535 5.48 -6.30 1.14
N LEU A 536 5.06 -6.84 -0.01
CA LEU A 536 4.46 -6.03 -1.07
C LEU A 536 3.16 -5.38 -0.61
N LEU A 537 2.19 -6.16 -0.14
CA LEU A 537 0.91 -5.63 0.29
C LEU A 537 1.06 -4.63 1.45
N ASN A 538 1.91 -4.96 2.43
CA ASN A 538 1.96 -4.24 3.69
C ASN A 538 3.07 -3.20 3.79
N PHE A 539 3.96 -3.01 2.81
CA PHE A 539 5.03 -2.00 2.91
C PHE A 539 5.35 -1.33 1.58
N TYR A 540 5.04 -1.93 0.43
CA TYR A 540 5.35 -1.37 -0.88
C TYR A 540 4.12 -0.85 -1.63
N ASN A 541 3.10 -1.69 -1.79
CA ASN A 541 1.84 -1.41 -2.49
C ASN A 541 0.72 -0.94 -1.56
N GLY A 542 1.00 -0.66 -0.28
CA GLY A 542 -0.03 -0.37 0.72
C GLY A 542 -0.96 0.80 0.36
N ASP A 543 -0.48 1.74 -0.48
CA ASP A 543 -1.21 2.93 -0.93
C ASP A 543 -1.46 2.97 -2.44
N SER A 544 -1.24 1.85 -3.16
CA SER A 544 -1.43 1.76 -4.61
C SER A 544 -2.57 0.79 -4.97
N PRO A 545 -3.32 1.01 -6.06
CA PRO A 545 -4.47 0.19 -6.44
C PRO A 545 -4.04 -1.10 -7.16
N GLN A 546 -2.91 -1.69 -6.75
CA GLN A 546 -2.32 -2.88 -7.36
C GLN A 546 -2.74 -4.18 -6.66
N GLU A 547 -3.30 -4.09 -5.45
CA GLU A 547 -3.64 -5.24 -4.63
C GLU A 547 -5.15 -5.47 -4.60
N MET A 548 -5.59 -6.71 -4.79
CA MET A 548 -7.02 -7.09 -4.71
C MET A 548 -7.64 -6.90 -3.32
N LEU A 549 -6.82 -6.79 -2.27
CA LEU A 549 -7.32 -6.44 -0.93
C LEU A 549 -7.65 -4.96 -0.78
N ILE A 550 -7.18 -4.12 -1.70
CA ILE A 550 -7.44 -2.69 -1.76
C ILE A 550 -8.63 -2.47 -2.68
N ARG A 551 -9.85 -2.47 -2.11
CA ARG A 551 -11.07 -2.13 -2.87
C ARG A 551 -11.01 -0.69 -3.38
N GLU A 552 -10.65 0.23 -2.49
CA GLU A 552 -10.53 1.66 -2.75
C GLU A 552 -9.47 2.25 -1.81
N GLN A 553 -8.60 3.10 -2.35
CA GLN A 553 -7.51 3.72 -1.60
C GLN A 553 -7.42 5.19 -1.90
N THR A 554 -7.29 5.99 -0.85
CA THR A 554 -6.93 7.40 -0.96
C THR A 554 -5.56 7.53 -1.59
N ALA A 555 -5.46 8.42 -2.58
CA ALA A 555 -4.20 8.66 -3.26
C ALA A 555 -3.16 9.30 -2.31
N PRO A 556 -1.87 8.97 -2.45
CA PRO A 556 -0.78 9.64 -1.73
C PRO A 556 -0.77 11.17 -1.89
N ASP A 557 -1.38 11.69 -2.96
CA ASP A 557 -1.58 13.12 -3.23
C ASP A 557 -2.29 13.83 -2.08
N VAL A 558 -3.25 13.19 -1.41
CA VAL A 558 -4.09 13.84 -0.38
C VAL A 558 -3.29 14.28 0.86
N PRO A 559 -2.56 13.40 1.58
CA PRO A 559 -1.72 13.84 2.69
C PRO A 559 -0.55 14.75 2.24
N LEU A 560 -0.15 14.72 0.97
CA LEU A 560 0.82 15.68 0.42
C LEU A 560 0.20 17.07 0.26
N VAL A 561 -0.99 17.18 -0.32
CA VAL A 561 -1.76 18.42 -0.45
C VAL A 561 -2.05 19.04 0.90
N VAL A 562 -2.49 18.25 1.88
CA VAL A 562 -2.78 18.76 3.22
C VAL A 562 -1.51 19.35 3.86
N ARG A 563 -0.37 18.66 3.74
CA ARG A 563 0.93 19.20 4.21
C ARG A 563 1.33 20.49 3.47
N GLN A 564 0.98 20.63 2.20
CA GLN A 564 1.20 21.87 1.44
C GLN A 564 0.29 23.00 1.91
N ILE A 565 -0.99 22.70 2.16
CA ILE A 565 -1.94 23.65 2.73
C ILE A 565 -1.47 24.14 4.10
N GLU A 566 -0.98 23.22 4.96
CA GLU A 566 -0.37 23.57 6.25
C GLU A 566 0.86 24.46 6.09
N ARG A 567 1.77 24.14 5.16
CA ARG A 567 2.95 24.98 4.87
C ARG A 567 2.56 26.37 4.39
N LEU A 568 1.66 26.45 3.40
CA LEU A 568 1.13 27.72 2.90
C LEU A 568 0.50 28.53 4.04
N SER A 569 -0.27 27.89 4.92
CA SER A 569 -0.84 28.55 6.10
C SER A 569 0.25 29.08 7.04
N ARG A 570 1.30 28.29 7.32
CA ARG A 570 2.45 28.72 8.15
C ARG A 570 3.17 29.92 7.55
N ASP A 571 3.33 29.94 6.23
CA ASP A 571 4.01 31.03 5.54
C ASP A 571 3.18 32.32 5.55
N GLN A 572 1.85 32.19 5.41
CA GLN A 572 0.92 33.33 5.49
C GLN A 572 0.80 33.89 6.91
N THR A 573 0.80 33.04 7.93
CA THR A 573 0.76 33.49 9.34
C THR A 573 2.10 34.04 9.83
N ARG A 574 3.24 33.52 9.35
CA ARG A 574 4.58 34.12 9.59
C ARG A 574 4.66 35.57 9.10
N LYS A 575 3.90 35.91 8.06
CA LYS A 575 3.82 37.27 7.49
C LYS A 575 2.86 38.22 8.22
N SER A 576 2.13 37.78 9.25
CA SER A 576 1.14 38.61 9.93
C SER A 576 1.29 38.59 11.46
N GLU A 577 0.93 39.68 12.13
CA GLU A 577 0.86 39.78 13.61
C GLU A 577 -0.20 38.85 14.26
N LYS A 578 -0.77 37.88 13.51
CA LYS A 578 -1.94 37.06 13.89
C LYS A 578 -1.60 35.72 14.56
N ARG A 579 -0.48 35.59 15.27
CA ARG A 579 -0.23 34.39 16.08
C ARG A 579 -1.15 34.44 17.31
N THR A 580 -2.12 33.53 17.38
CA THR A 580 -3.03 33.43 18.53
C THR A 580 -2.54 32.38 19.52
N ALA A 581 -3.08 32.38 20.74
CA ALA A 581 -2.81 31.31 21.72
C ALA A 581 -3.38 29.94 21.28
N ALA A 582 -4.31 29.92 20.31
CA ALA A 582 -4.94 28.71 19.76
C ALA A 582 -4.15 28.12 18.57
N ASP A 583 -3.41 28.93 17.81
CA ASP A 583 -2.48 28.47 16.76
C ASP A 583 -1.04 28.97 17.03
N PRO A 584 -0.31 28.33 17.95
CA PRO A 584 1.04 28.73 18.30
C PRO A 584 2.05 28.47 17.19
N THR A 585 1.71 27.79 16.08
CA THR A 585 2.64 27.49 14.97
C THR A 585 2.31 28.22 13.67
N GLY A 586 1.11 28.81 13.57
CA GLY A 586 0.61 29.51 12.39
C GLY A 586 0.07 28.58 11.27
N GLY A 587 -0.04 27.27 11.53
CA GLY A 587 -0.27 26.28 10.47
C GLY A 587 -1.71 26.06 10.03
N HIS A 588 -2.69 26.71 10.66
CA HIS A 588 -4.09 26.28 10.56
C HIS A 588 -5.10 27.42 10.35
N GLY A 589 -4.62 28.60 9.96
CA GLY A 589 -5.42 29.83 9.84
C GLY A 589 -6.10 30.06 8.49
N LEU A 590 -5.77 29.29 7.44
CA LEU A 590 -6.43 29.42 6.13
C LEU A 590 -7.83 28.81 6.12
N ARG A 591 -8.76 29.47 5.43
CA ARG A 591 -10.12 28.97 5.17
C ARG A 591 -10.13 28.01 3.99
N VAL A 592 -10.27 26.72 4.27
CA VAL A 592 -10.41 25.69 3.25
C VAL A 592 -11.90 25.41 3.03
N LEU A 593 -12.35 25.44 1.77
CA LEU A 593 -13.67 25.00 1.34
C LEU A 593 -13.52 23.65 0.64
N VAL A 594 -14.41 22.70 0.94
CA VAL A 594 -14.33 21.34 0.42
C VAL A 594 -15.67 20.96 -0.19
N ASP A 595 -15.65 20.56 -1.47
CA ASP A 595 -16.80 20.06 -2.20
C ASP A 595 -17.32 18.78 -1.56
N ASP A 596 -18.50 18.90 -0.98
CA ASP A 596 -19.22 17.79 -0.38
C ASP A 596 -20.67 17.89 -0.85
N PRO A 597 -21.04 17.19 -1.93
CA PRO A 597 -22.42 17.14 -2.39
C PRO A 597 -23.28 16.24 -1.48
N CYS A 598 -22.70 15.68 -0.42
CA CYS A 598 -23.43 14.86 0.52
C CYS A 598 -24.19 15.72 1.53
N PRO A 599 -25.36 15.25 1.99
CA PRO A 599 -26.06 15.90 3.09
C PRO A 599 -25.17 15.98 4.34
N PRO A 600 -25.41 16.97 5.23
CA PRO A 600 -24.61 17.17 6.44
C PRO A 600 -24.71 16.01 7.43
N GLU A 601 -25.79 15.23 7.37
CA GLU A 601 -25.88 13.94 8.04
C GLU A 601 -25.19 12.88 7.18
N PRO A 602 -24.31 12.03 7.75
CA PRO A 602 -23.62 10.98 7.02
C PRO A 602 -24.58 10.07 6.22
N ASP A 603 -24.72 10.32 4.90
CA ASP A 603 -25.47 9.47 3.99
C ASP A 603 -24.53 8.49 3.30
N PRO A 604 -24.63 7.18 3.58
CA PRO A 604 -23.83 6.19 2.90
C PRO A 604 -24.08 6.20 1.37
N ALA A 605 -25.26 6.51 0.86
CA ALA A 605 -25.49 6.51 -0.60
C ALA A 605 -24.60 7.53 -1.37
N CYS A 606 -24.02 8.49 -0.67
CA CYS A 606 -23.19 9.54 -1.26
C CYS A 606 -21.71 9.12 -1.39
N THR A 607 -21.39 8.45 -2.50
CA THR A 607 -20.05 7.96 -2.84
C THR A 607 -19.13 9.03 -3.44
N ASN A 608 -19.71 10.11 -3.94
CA ASN A 608 -19.03 11.09 -4.79
C ASN A 608 -18.72 12.36 -3.98
N THR A 609 -17.77 12.27 -3.04
CA THR A 609 -17.49 13.36 -2.09
C THR A 609 -16.01 13.56 -1.84
N LEU A 610 -15.58 14.78 -1.54
CA LEU A 610 -14.25 15.04 -0.99
C LEU A 610 -14.21 14.98 0.54
N ALA A 611 -15.35 14.90 1.23
CA ALA A 611 -15.41 14.87 2.69
C ALA A 611 -14.48 13.82 3.29
N TRP A 612 -14.43 12.64 2.67
CA TRP A 612 -13.54 11.54 3.06
C TRP A 612 -12.44 11.40 2.00
N PRO A 613 -11.17 11.72 2.33
CA PRO A 613 -10.60 11.75 3.68
C PRO A 613 -10.34 13.15 4.27
N PHE A 614 -10.72 14.24 3.60
CA PHE A 614 -10.30 15.59 3.98
C PHE A 614 -10.82 16.04 5.35
N ARG A 615 -11.97 15.57 5.83
CA ARG A 615 -12.46 15.84 7.20
C ARG A 615 -11.46 15.41 8.26
N TRP A 616 -10.79 14.26 8.08
CA TRP A 616 -9.75 13.79 8.99
C TRP A 616 -8.49 14.63 8.86
N TYR A 617 -7.99 14.82 7.63
CA TYR A 617 -6.70 15.46 7.40
C TYR A 617 -6.73 16.97 7.69
N LEU A 618 -7.84 17.65 7.45
CA LEU A 618 -7.99 19.08 7.71
C LEU A 618 -8.52 19.39 9.11
N ARG A 619 -8.74 18.40 9.98
CA ARG A 619 -9.42 18.56 11.30
C ARG A 619 -8.83 19.63 12.23
N ALA A 620 -7.56 19.98 12.05
CA ALA A 620 -6.85 20.97 12.86
C ALA A 620 -7.08 22.43 12.41
N PHE A 621 -7.61 22.66 11.21
CA PHE A 621 -7.92 24.00 10.71
C PHE A 621 -9.10 24.61 11.50
N GLU A 622 -8.98 25.87 11.98
CA GLU A 622 -10.00 26.50 12.85
C GLU A 622 -11.40 26.57 12.18
N GLN A 623 -11.43 26.56 10.84
CA GLN A 623 -12.62 26.41 9.99
C GLN A 623 -12.47 25.24 9.01
N ALA A 624 -11.91 24.12 9.48
CA ALA A 624 -11.59 22.92 8.70
C ALA A 624 -12.68 22.55 7.70
N GLY A 625 -12.50 22.96 6.43
CA GLY A 625 -13.32 22.53 5.31
C GLY A 625 -14.79 22.86 5.51
N THR A 626 -15.22 24.13 5.40
CA THR A 626 -16.67 24.36 5.26
C THR A 626 -17.11 23.49 4.09
N LEU A 627 -17.92 22.48 4.39
CA LEU A 627 -18.40 21.53 3.41
C LEU A 627 -19.47 22.26 2.63
N VAL A 628 -19.24 22.36 1.34
CA VAL A 628 -20.09 23.12 0.45
C VAL A 628 -20.57 22.18 -0.64
N GLU A 629 -21.88 22.12 -0.81
CA GLU A 629 -22.47 21.49 -1.96
C GLU A 629 -22.32 22.43 -3.16
N PHE A 630 -21.54 22.01 -4.16
CA PHE A 630 -21.45 22.73 -5.43
C PHE A 630 -22.34 22.05 -6.48
N ASP A 631 -23.61 22.45 -6.54
CA ASP A 631 -24.63 21.84 -7.42
C ASP A 631 -24.53 22.23 -8.91
N GLY A 632 -23.48 22.97 -9.29
CA GLY A 632 -23.25 23.46 -10.65
C GLY A 632 -24.27 24.50 -11.16
N GLY A 633 -25.30 24.86 -10.37
CA GLY A 633 -26.37 25.79 -10.75
C GLY A 633 -26.35 27.13 -10.00
N GLN A 634 -25.74 27.19 -8.81
CA GLN A 634 -25.82 28.35 -7.91
C GLN A 634 -24.54 29.23 -7.85
N GLY A 635 -23.43 28.82 -8.49
CA GLY A 635 -22.12 29.47 -8.31
C GLY A 635 -21.53 29.24 -6.90
N LEU A 636 -20.33 29.77 -6.63
CA LEU A 636 -19.67 29.63 -5.31
C LEU A 636 -20.52 30.28 -4.20
N PRO A 637 -20.98 29.55 -3.17
CA PRO A 637 -21.69 30.13 -2.04
C PRO A 637 -20.75 31.04 -1.25
N TYR A 638 -20.97 32.36 -1.35
CA TYR A 638 -20.24 33.44 -0.66
C TYR A 638 -18.71 33.41 -0.74
N ALA A 639 -18.15 34.41 -1.44
CA ALA A 639 -16.73 34.68 -1.52
C ALA A 639 -16.07 34.78 -0.12
N ASP A 640 -15.14 33.87 0.18
CA ASP A 640 -13.73 34.18 0.54
C ASP A 640 -13.00 32.90 1.04
N GLY A 641 -13.12 31.76 0.35
CA GLY A 641 -12.22 30.64 0.60
C GLY A 641 -10.77 31.05 0.28
N ASP A 642 -9.82 30.68 1.14
CA ASP A 642 -8.40 30.80 0.82
C ASP A 642 -7.98 29.66 -0.12
N ILE A 643 -8.58 28.47 0.10
CA ILE A 643 -8.36 27.26 -0.68
C ILE A 643 -9.72 26.62 -0.96
N VAL A 644 -9.96 26.15 -2.19
CA VAL A 644 -11.19 25.45 -2.59
C VAL A 644 -10.83 24.11 -3.20
N LEU A 645 -11.35 23.03 -2.62
CA LEU A 645 -11.22 21.67 -3.16
C LEU A 645 -12.52 21.31 -3.87
N VAL A 646 -12.45 20.94 -5.16
CA VAL A 646 -13.62 20.69 -6.00
C VAL A 646 -13.51 19.32 -6.68
N LEU A 647 -14.58 18.54 -6.73
CA LEU A 647 -14.59 17.29 -7.50
C LEU A 647 -14.37 17.59 -8.98
N ALA A 648 -13.59 16.75 -9.67
CA ALA A 648 -13.24 17.02 -11.07
C ALA A 648 -14.46 17.07 -12.01
N GLU A 649 -15.56 16.42 -11.64
CA GLU A 649 -16.83 16.45 -12.36
C GLU A 649 -17.66 17.73 -12.13
N HIS A 650 -17.48 18.39 -10.98
CA HIS A 650 -18.17 19.63 -10.64
C HIS A 650 -17.39 20.88 -11.09
N GLU A 651 -16.07 20.76 -11.25
CA GLU A 651 -15.19 21.88 -11.61
C GLU A 651 -15.62 22.65 -12.88
N PRO A 652 -16.05 22.01 -13.99
CA PRO A 652 -16.45 22.73 -15.19
C PRO A 652 -17.59 23.74 -14.96
N ALA A 653 -18.50 23.45 -14.02
CA ALA A 653 -19.61 24.35 -13.69
C ALA A 653 -19.16 25.55 -12.82
N LEU A 654 -18.09 25.38 -12.03
CA LEU A 654 -17.53 26.42 -11.16
C LEU A 654 -16.40 27.22 -11.83
N GLN A 655 -15.85 26.73 -12.94
CA GLN A 655 -14.73 27.32 -13.65
C GLN A 655 -14.92 28.82 -14.00
N PRO A 656 -16.11 29.31 -14.40
CA PRO A 656 -16.33 30.74 -14.61
C PRO A 656 -16.16 31.59 -13.34
N ALA A 657 -16.46 31.04 -12.17
CA ALA A 657 -16.33 31.74 -10.89
C ALA A 657 -14.91 31.63 -10.29
N LEU A 658 -14.21 30.52 -10.55
CA LEU A 658 -12.89 30.22 -9.97
C LEU A 658 -11.72 30.78 -10.78
N SER A 659 -11.79 30.72 -12.11
CA SER A 659 -10.66 31.07 -13.00
C SER A 659 -10.14 32.51 -12.86
N ALA A 660 -10.98 33.45 -12.41
CA ALA A 660 -10.59 34.85 -12.21
C ALA A 660 -9.80 35.10 -10.91
N LYS A 661 -9.91 34.21 -9.90
CA LYS A 661 -9.40 34.45 -8.54
C LYS A 661 -8.47 33.36 -8.01
N TYR A 662 -8.45 32.20 -8.64
CA TYR A 662 -7.74 31.03 -8.14
C TYR A 662 -6.89 30.38 -9.22
N THR A 663 -5.77 29.81 -8.79
CA THR A 663 -4.94 28.90 -9.58
C THR A 663 -5.33 27.47 -9.23
N ALA A 664 -5.61 26.66 -10.25
CA ALA A 664 -6.13 25.31 -10.08
C ALA A 664 -5.07 24.24 -10.41
N MET A 665 -5.04 23.17 -9.62
CA MET A 665 -4.24 21.97 -9.86
C MET A 665 -5.16 20.74 -9.81
N ARG A 666 -5.13 19.91 -10.85
CA ARG A 666 -5.84 18.62 -10.88
C ARG A 666 -4.99 17.55 -10.20
N LEU A 667 -5.61 16.79 -9.31
CA LEU A 667 -4.97 15.76 -8.48
C LEU A 667 -5.84 14.52 -8.37
N LYS A 668 -5.25 13.41 -7.93
CA LYS A 668 -6.00 12.19 -7.66
C LYS A 668 -6.50 12.20 -6.23
N LEU A 669 -7.78 11.90 -6.03
CA LEU A 669 -8.37 11.74 -4.71
C LEU A 669 -8.20 10.31 -4.22
N ARG A 670 -8.65 9.37 -5.05
CA ARG A 670 -8.71 7.94 -4.72
C ARG A 670 -8.76 7.09 -5.97
N TRP A 671 -8.28 5.86 -5.83
CA TRP A 671 -8.29 4.85 -6.88
C TRP A 671 -8.65 3.48 -6.32
N GLY A 672 -9.26 2.65 -7.16
CA GLY A 672 -9.68 1.31 -6.80
C GLY A 672 -8.95 0.25 -7.62
N PHE A 673 -8.84 -0.96 -7.06
CA PHE A 673 -8.37 -2.09 -7.86
C PHE A 673 -9.35 -2.32 -9.03
N PRO A 674 -8.85 -2.55 -10.27
CA PRO A 674 -9.70 -2.65 -11.46
C PRO A 674 -10.46 -3.99 -11.51
N GLU A 675 -11.47 -4.16 -10.65
CA GLU A 675 -12.14 -5.44 -10.39
C GLU A 675 -12.88 -6.00 -11.61
N ASN A 676 -13.54 -5.13 -12.39
CA ASN A 676 -14.32 -5.51 -13.59
C ASN A 676 -13.40 -5.96 -14.73
N GLU A 677 -12.20 -5.39 -14.77
CA GLU A 677 -11.15 -5.57 -15.75
C GLU A 677 -10.12 -6.63 -15.33
N THR A 678 -10.34 -7.28 -14.19
CA THR A 678 -9.46 -8.34 -13.71
C THR A 678 -10.31 -9.57 -13.45
N TYR A 679 -10.81 -9.77 -12.24
CA TYR A 679 -11.33 -11.06 -11.79
C TYR A 679 -12.86 -11.17 -11.80
N ARG A 680 -13.64 -10.07 -11.73
CA ARG A 680 -15.12 -10.16 -11.66
C ARG A 680 -15.71 -10.86 -12.87
N ARG A 681 -14.98 -10.82 -13.97
CA ARG A 681 -15.34 -11.43 -15.25
C ARG A 681 -14.57 -12.71 -15.55
N TRP A 682 -13.67 -13.15 -14.66
CA TRP A 682 -13.02 -14.44 -14.78
C TRP A 682 -14.04 -15.56 -14.68
N THR A 683 -13.88 -16.53 -15.55
CA THR A 683 -14.80 -17.64 -15.68
C THR A 683 -13.98 -18.86 -16.08
N LEU A 684 -14.22 -19.99 -15.42
CA LEU A 684 -13.47 -21.23 -15.54
C LEU A 684 -14.24 -22.20 -16.45
N LEU A 685 -13.87 -22.28 -17.75
CA LEU A 685 -13.83 -23.48 -18.62
C LEU A 685 -13.90 -23.15 -20.13
N TYR A 686 -12.82 -23.57 -20.82
CA TYR A 686 -12.76 -24.21 -22.15
C TYR A 686 -13.33 -23.48 -23.39
N ASP A 687 -12.42 -22.83 -24.12
CA ASP A 687 -12.63 -22.36 -25.50
C ASP A 687 -12.33 -23.52 -26.46
N GLY A 688 -13.37 -24.28 -26.83
CA GLY A 688 -13.19 -25.39 -27.76
C GLY A 688 -14.46 -26.20 -28.04
N ALA A 689 -15.36 -25.68 -28.89
CA ALA A 689 -16.16 -26.49 -29.83
C ALA A 689 -16.97 -25.63 -30.82
N SER A 690 -16.57 -25.76 -32.09
CA SER A 690 -17.35 -25.78 -33.35
C SER A 690 -18.52 -24.83 -33.62
N ALA A 691 -18.42 -24.21 -34.80
CA ALA A 691 -19.38 -23.45 -35.57
C ALA A 691 -20.68 -24.20 -35.99
N SER A 692 -21.36 -24.90 -35.08
CA SER A 692 -22.63 -25.57 -35.40
C SER A 692 -23.71 -25.28 -34.35
N GLY A 693 -24.33 -24.11 -34.46
CA GLY A 693 -25.78 -23.91 -34.51
C GLY A 693 -26.74 -24.65 -33.58
N HIS A 694 -26.35 -25.11 -32.40
CA HIS A 694 -27.29 -25.69 -31.42
C HIS A 694 -27.45 -24.80 -30.19
N GLN A 695 -28.68 -24.28 -30.04
CA GLN A 695 -29.13 -23.57 -28.84
C GLN A 695 -29.13 -24.53 -27.65
N THR A 696 -28.28 -24.23 -26.67
CA THR A 696 -28.30 -24.87 -25.35
C THR A 696 -28.86 -23.87 -24.32
N VAL A 697 -29.56 -24.44 -23.34
CA VAL A 697 -30.37 -23.79 -22.29
C VAL A 697 -29.56 -22.72 -21.51
N PRO A 698 -30.12 -21.53 -21.21
CA PRO A 698 -29.39 -20.36 -20.71
C PRO A 698 -29.06 -20.40 -19.20
N LEU A 699 -28.67 -21.56 -18.67
CA LEU A 699 -28.26 -21.72 -17.26
C LEU A 699 -26.74 -21.75 -17.07
N LEU A 700 -25.95 -21.81 -18.15
CA LEU A 700 -24.48 -21.97 -18.08
C LEU A 700 -23.70 -21.21 -19.18
N ALA A 701 -24.27 -20.19 -19.81
CA ALA A 701 -23.60 -19.45 -20.89
C ALA A 701 -23.66 -17.93 -20.66
N PHE A 702 -22.63 -17.37 -20.01
CA PHE A 702 -22.43 -15.91 -19.93
C PHE A 702 -20.92 -15.61 -19.86
N TRP A 703 -20.33 -15.01 -20.90
CA TRP A 703 -18.89 -14.76 -20.96
C TRP A 703 -18.55 -13.42 -21.63
N ARG A 704 -17.78 -12.59 -20.92
CA ARG A 704 -17.13 -11.37 -21.41
C ARG A 704 -15.83 -11.26 -20.64
N TYR A 705 -14.68 -11.14 -21.31
CA TYR A 705 -13.38 -10.72 -20.77
C TYR A 705 -12.41 -11.82 -20.29
N SER A 706 -11.18 -11.81 -20.85
CA SER A 706 -10.07 -12.69 -20.45
C SER A 706 -8.76 -11.89 -20.44
N PRO A 707 -7.88 -12.09 -19.44
CA PRO A 707 -6.45 -11.78 -19.60
C PRO A 707 -5.87 -12.51 -20.81
N LYS A 708 -4.71 -12.10 -21.36
CA LYS A 708 -4.11 -12.65 -22.59
C LYS A 708 -3.54 -14.07 -22.44
N GLY A 709 -4.16 -14.90 -21.60
CA GLY A 709 -3.79 -16.26 -21.26
C GLY A 709 -3.28 -16.41 -19.82
N LEU A 710 -2.80 -17.61 -19.49
CA LEU A 710 -2.23 -17.96 -18.18
C LEU A 710 -1.02 -17.10 -17.78
N GLY A 711 -0.36 -16.45 -18.75
CA GLY A 711 0.81 -15.58 -18.51
C GLY A 711 0.49 -14.37 -17.63
N ASP A 712 -0.54 -13.59 -17.97
CA ASP A 712 -0.95 -12.41 -17.18
C ASP A 712 -1.45 -12.81 -15.78
N PHE A 713 -2.14 -13.95 -15.68
CA PHE A 713 -2.53 -14.53 -14.40
C PHE A 713 -1.31 -14.80 -13.54
N TRP A 714 -0.30 -15.50 -14.06
CA TRP A 714 0.93 -15.78 -13.32
C TRP A 714 1.75 -14.52 -13.05
N ASN A 715 1.75 -13.54 -13.95
CA ASN A 715 2.43 -12.26 -13.75
C ASN A 715 1.80 -11.48 -12.60
N TYR A 716 0.48 -11.44 -12.50
CA TYR A 716 -0.18 -10.82 -11.37
C TYR A 716 0.02 -11.62 -10.07
N TRP A 717 -0.10 -12.95 -10.14
CA TRP A 717 0.08 -13.82 -8.98
C TRP A 717 1.48 -13.77 -8.40
N LEU A 718 2.51 -13.80 -9.25
CA LEU A 718 3.91 -13.84 -8.85
C LEU A 718 4.53 -12.45 -8.71
N TYR A 719 4.12 -11.47 -9.52
CA TYR A 719 4.78 -10.15 -9.58
C TYR A 719 3.90 -8.97 -9.16
N ARG A 720 2.58 -9.16 -8.94
CA ARG A 720 1.61 -8.06 -8.72
C ARG A 720 1.54 -7.06 -9.88
N LEU A 721 1.91 -7.51 -11.08
CA LEU A 721 1.86 -6.70 -12.29
C LEU A 721 0.51 -6.89 -12.96
N LEU A 722 -0.27 -5.81 -13.00
CA LEU A 722 -1.49 -5.73 -13.79
C LEU A 722 -1.14 -5.67 -15.29
N PRO A 723 -1.96 -6.26 -16.18
CA PRO A 723 -1.74 -6.17 -17.61
C PRO A 723 -1.90 -4.72 -18.09
N ALA A 724 -1.06 -4.28 -19.03
CA ALA A 724 -1.17 -2.92 -19.61
C ALA A 724 -2.47 -2.71 -20.40
N ASP A 725 -3.02 -3.78 -20.95
CA ASP A 725 -4.21 -3.77 -21.78
C ASP A 725 -4.91 -5.13 -21.75
N VAL A 726 -6.17 -5.12 -22.15
CA VAL A 726 -7.13 -6.19 -21.91
C VAL A 726 -8.07 -6.37 -23.10
N THR A 727 -8.69 -7.55 -23.21
CA THR A 727 -9.51 -7.87 -24.39
C THR A 727 -10.99 -7.59 -24.11
N TYR A 728 -11.56 -6.64 -24.86
CA TYR A 728 -12.97 -6.27 -24.87
C TYR A 728 -13.71 -6.87 -26.08
N ARG A 729 -14.91 -7.42 -25.90
CA ARG A 729 -15.73 -7.93 -27.02
C ARG A 729 -16.86 -6.94 -27.34
N VAL A 730 -16.86 -6.41 -28.56
CA VAL A 730 -17.82 -5.40 -29.06
C VAL A 730 -19.26 -5.92 -28.99
N GLN A 731 -20.18 -5.15 -28.43
CA GLN A 731 -21.61 -5.51 -28.40
C GLN A 731 -22.36 -4.98 -29.64
N PRO A 732 -23.52 -5.59 -29.98
CA PRO A 732 -24.40 -5.04 -31.01
C PRO A 732 -24.76 -3.58 -30.71
N GLY A 733 -24.54 -2.69 -31.69
CA GLY A 733 -24.87 -1.26 -31.58
C GLY A 733 -23.84 -0.39 -30.88
N GLU A 734 -22.72 -0.94 -30.39
CA GLU A 734 -21.63 -0.15 -29.82
C GLU A 734 -20.73 0.47 -30.89
N SER A 735 -20.39 1.74 -30.72
CA SER A 735 -19.34 2.42 -31.48
C SER A 735 -18.04 2.46 -30.68
N LEU A 736 -16.91 2.72 -31.34
CA LEU A 736 -15.62 2.86 -30.68
C LEU A 736 -15.66 3.97 -29.62
N ALA A 737 -16.32 5.09 -29.93
CA ALA A 737 -16.52 6.20 -29.01
C ALA A 737 -17.36 5.80 -27.78
N SER A 738 -18.44 5.02 -27.97
CA SER A 738 -19.25 4.54 -26.85
C SER A 738 -18.50 3.53 -25.99
N ILE A 739 -17.65 2.69 -26.60
CA ILE A 739 -16.80 1.73 -25.88
C ILE A 739 -15.77 2.47 -25.03
N ALA A 740 -15.06 3.43 -25.62
CA ALA A 740 -14.02 4.22 -24.96
C ALA A 740 -14.59 5.04 -23.80
N ALA A 741 -15.69 5.76 -24.02
CA ALA A 741 -16.38 6.53 -22.99
C ALA A 741 -16.82 5.66 -21.80
N ARG A 742 -17.40 4.48 -22.07
CA ARG A 742 -17.82 3.54 -21.02
C ARG A 742 -16.65 2.96 -20.23
N LEU A 743 -15.49 2.82 -20.86
CA LEU A 743 -14.28 2.29 -20.23
C LEU A 743 -13.44 3.38 -19.55
N GLY A 744 -13.83 4.65 -19.64
CA GLY A 744 -13.05 5.77 -19.08
C GLY A 744 -11.67 5.93 -19.75
N VAL A 745 -11.54 5.54 -21.01
CA VAL A 745 -10.30 5.64 -21.80
C VAL A 745 -10.55 6.48 -23.05
N ALA A 746 -9.50 7.10 -23.58
CA ALA A 746 -9.65 7.92 -24.78
C ALA A 746 -9.76 7.03 -26.04
N PRO A 747 -10.62 7.37 -27.03
CA PRO A 747 -10.85 6.52 -28.21
C PRO A 747 -9.60 6.22 -29.04
N ASP A 748 -8.67 7.16 -29.09
CA ASP A 748 -7.34 7.06 -29.70
C ASP A 748 -6.45 6.01 -29.04
N GLN A 749 -6.52 5.87 -27.70
CA GLN A 749 -5.81 4.83 -26.98
C GLN A 749 -6.33 3.42 -27.34
N VAL A 750 -7.64 3.28 -27.57
CA VAL A 750 -8.22 2.03 -28.06
C VAL A 750 -7.83 1.76 -29.51
N LEU A 751 -7.79 2.79 -30.37
CA LEU A 751 -7.34 2.68 -31.76
C LEU A 751 -5.89 2.20 -31.87
N ALA A 752 -5.00 2.80 -31.09
CA ALA A 752 -3.57 2.50 -31.10
C ALA A 752 -3.29 1.02 -30.81
N LEU A 753 -4.12 0.37 -29.97
CA LEU A 753 -4.00 -1.04 -29.63
C LEU A 753 -4.59 -2.01 -30.66
N ASN A 754 -5.40 -1.51 -31.61
CA ASN A 754 -6.14 -2.31 -32.60
C ASN A 754 -5.79 -1.93 -34.05
N SER A 755 -4.50 -1.69 -34.31
CA SER A 755 -3.99 -1.40 -35.65
C SER A 755 -4.64 -0.17 -36.31
N ASN A 756 -5.12 0.79 -35.50
CA ASN A 756 -5.80 2.01 -35.94
C ASN A 756 -7.05 1.76 -36.81
N ASN A 757 -7.75 0.64 -36.63
CA ASN A 757 -9.01 0.39 -37.32
C ASN A 757 -10.20 1.00 -36.55
N PRO A 758 -10.87 2.04 -37.08
CA PRO A 758 -12.00 2.69 -36.41
C PRO A 758 -13.31 1.88 -36.51
N ASN A 759 -13.38 0.91 -37.42
CA ASN A 759 -14.57 0.10 -37.62
C ASN A 759 -14.63 -1.03 -36.60
N VAL A 760 -15.67 -1.02 -35.79
CA VAL A 760 -15.96 -2.04 -34.78
C VAL A 760 -17.19 -2.84 -35.16
N VAL A 761 -17.02 -4.15 -35.28
CA VAL A 761 -18.09 -5.09 -35.64
C VAL A 761 -18.57 -5.82 -34.39
N PRO A 762 -19.89 -6.02 -34.18
CA PRO A 762 -20.38 -6.81 -33.07
C PRO A 762 -19.72 -8.19 -33.00
N GLY A 763 -19.26 -8.57 -31.80
CA GLY A 763 -18.53 -9.83 -31.56
C GLY A 763 -17.02 -9.76 -31.79
N GLN A 764 -16.49 -8.67 -32.38
CA GLN A 764 -15.05 -8.45 -32.52
C GLN A 764 -14.37 -8.32 -31.15
N ALA A 765 -13.20 -8.93 -31.00
CA ALA A 765 -12.31 -8.71 -29.86
C ALA A 765 -11.41 -7.49 -30.14
N LEU A 766 -11.45 -6.50 -29.26
CA LEU A 766 -10.63 -5.29 -29.25
C LEU A 766 -9.71 -5.30 -28.05
N ARG A 767 -8.47 -4.85 -28.23
CA ARG A 767 -7.57 -4.52 -27.13
C ARG A 767 -7.89 -3.12 -26.60
N VAL A 768 -8.13 -2.99 -25.31
CA VAL A 768 -8.40 -1.71 -24.66
C VAL A 768 -7.39 -1.50 -23.53
N PRO A 769 -6.95 -0.28 -23.22
CA PRO A 769 -6.07 -0.06 -22.07
C PRO A 769 -6.74 -0.53 -20.78
N LEU A 770 -5.95 -1.00 -19.82
CA LEU A 770 -6.47 -1.27 -18.48
C LEU A 770 -6.74 0.07 -17.79
N ALA A 771 -8.01 0.43 -17.65
CA ALA A 771 -8.43 1.60 -16.88
C ALA A 771 -8.39 1.25 -15.38
N ILE A 772 -7.57 1.98 -14.61
CA ILE A 772 -7.65 1.95 -13.15
C ILE A 772 -8.76 2.91 -12.75
N PRO A 773 -9.83 2.45 -12.08
CA PRO A 773 -10.87 3.33 -11.55
C PRO A 773 -10.23 4.37 -10.64
N ALA A 774 -10.38 5.65 -10.97
CA ALA A 774 -9.86 6.76 -10.17
C ALA A 774 -10.86 7.92 -10.18
N GLN A 775 -10.91 8.62 -9.06
CA GLN A 775 -11.63 9.87 -8.90
C GLN A 775 -10.60 10.98 -8.70
N ASP A 776 -10.77 12.06 -9.45
CA ASP A 776 -9.90 13.22 -9.42
C ASP A 776 -10.60 14.39 -8.73
N PHE A 777 -9.80 15.34 -8.24
CA PHE A 777 -10.27 16.60 -7.69
C PHE A 777 -9.34 17.74 -8.10
N TYR A 778 -9.81 18.97 -8.00
CA TYR A 778 -9.03 20.18 -8.19
C TYR A 778 -8.75 20.85 -6.85
N LEU A 779 -7.50 21.23 -6.64
CA LEU A 779 -7.07 22.17 -5.62
C LEU A 779 -7.02 23.57 -6.25
N HIS A 780 -7.87 24.47 -5.79
CA HIS A 780 -7.85 25.88 -6.17
C HIS A 780 -7.24 26.70 -5.02
N ILE A 781 -6.17 27.44 -5.29
CA ILE A 781 -5.51 28.33 -4.32
C ILE A 781 -5.75 29.77 -4.76
N ARG A 782 -6.18 30.64 -3.83
CA ARG A 782 -6.47 32.04 -4.16
C ARG A 782 -5.18 32.75 -4.60
N ASN A 783 -5.26 33.51 -5.69
CA ASN A 783 -4.08 34.07 -6.37
C ASN A 783 -3.27 35.05 -5.52
N ASP A 784 -3.87 35.70 -4.53
CA ASP A 784 -3.20 36.60 -3.57
C ASP A 784 -2.43 35.87 -2.45
N LEU A 785 -2.75 34.59 -2.21
CA LEU A 785 -2.00 33.72 -1.30
C LEU A 785 -0.76 33.14 -1.99
N LEU A 786 -0.81 33.08 -3.31
CA LEU A 786 0.35 32.82 -4.14
C LEU A 786 1.19 34.10 -4.22
N PRO A 787 2.52 34.00 -4.33
CA PRO A 787 3.38 35.16 -4.50
C PRO A 787 2.90 35.99 -5.69
N ALA A 788 2.76 37.31 -5.52
CA ALA A 788 2.19 38.17 -6.55
C ALA A 788 3.04 38.13 -7.84
N GLY A 789 2.57 37.37 -8.83
CA GLY A 789 2.92 37.50 -10.23
C GLY A 789 1.95 38.46 -10.93
N PRO A 790 2.37 39.18 -11.99
CA PRO A 790 1.47 40.03 -12.77
C PRO A 790 0.34 39.20 -13.42
N ALA A 791 -0.81 39.86 -13.64
CA ALA A 791 -2.08 39.25 -14.00
C ALA A 791 -2.03 38.28 -15.20
N ALA A 792 -2.76 37.18 -15.06
CA ALA A 792 -3.00 36.17 -16.09
C ALA A 792 -3.41 36.81 -17.43
N ALA A 793 -2.46 36.84 -18.36
CA ALA A 793 -2.73 37.08 -19.77
C ALA A 793 -3.14 35.75 -20.44
N GLU A 794 -4.05 35.86 -21.42
CA GLU A 794 -4.66 34.81 -22.23
C GLU A 794 -3.78 33.58 -22.53
N GLY A 795 -4.24 32.38 -22.12
CA GLY A 795 -3.81 31.05 -22.62
C GLY A 795 -2.33 30.67 -22.44
N ASP A 796 -2.04 29.55 -21.78
CA ASP A 796 -0.67 29.05 -21.57
C ASP A 796 0.13 28.97 -22.91
N PRO A 797 1.10 29.86 -23.14
CA PRO A 797 1.81 29.95 -24.42
C PRO A 797 2.71 28.73 -24.69
N TYR A 798 3.03 27.96 -23.66
CA TYR A 798 3.83 26.75 -23.79
C TYR A 798 2.99 25.59 -24.34
N LEU A 799 1.78 25.41 -23.81
CA LEU A 799 0.87 24.35 -24.26
C LEU A 799 0.43 24.53 -25.72
N GLN A 800 0.30 25.78 -26.20
CA GLN A 800 -0.02 26.06 -27.60
C GLN A 800 1.04 25.53 -28.58
N LYS A 801 2.28 25.37 -28.11
CA LYS A 801 3.43 24.90 -28.91
C LYS A 801 3.87 23.48 -28.55
N LEU A 802 3.13 22.79 -27.68
CA LEU A 802 3.45 21.45 -27.23
C LEU A 802 3.36 20.46 -28.39
N THR A 803 4.46 19.74 -28.62
CA THR A 803 4.57 18.68 -29.62
C THR A 803 5.10 17.40 -28.99
N GLU A 804 4.81 16.23 -29.54
CA GLU A 804 5.46 15.00 -29.10
C GLU A 804 6.75 14.77 -29.88
N ARG A 805 7.81 14.33 -29.20
CA ARG A 805 9.09 13.95 -29.81
C ARG A 805 9.56 12.60 -29.32
N THR A 806 10.10 11.79 -30.23
CA THR A 806 10.77 10.54 -29.89
C THR A 806 12.23 10.81 -29.59
N ALA A 807 12.72 10.31 -28.46
CA ALA A 807 14.12 10.38 -28.10
C ALA A 807 14.96 9.56 -29.11
N MET A 808 16.07 10.15 -29.56
CA MET A 808 17.02 9.49 -30.46
C MET A 808 17.84 8.42 -29.74
N GLN A 809 18.02 8.59 -28.43
CA GLN A 809 18.77 7.69 -27.59
C GLN A 809 18.20 7.70 -26.18
N VAL A 810 18.25 6.55 -25.51
CA VAL A 810 17.94 6.39 -24.09
C VAL A 810 19.19 5.88 -23.40
N LEU A 811 19.57 6.52 -22.30
CA LEU A 811 20.70 6.10 -21.46
C LEU A 811 20.19 5.69 -20.08
N GLY A 812 20.71 4.57 -19.60
CA GLY A 812 20.34 3.96 -18.32
C GLY A 812 18.96 3.29 -18.29
N GLY A 813 18.54 2.90 -17.08
CA GLY A 813 17.23 2.28 -16.81
C GLY A 813 16.95 2.21 -15.31
N PRO A 814 15.71 1.98 -14.87
CA PRO A 814 15.34 2.10 -13.47
C PRO A 814 16.07 1.07 -12.58
N GLY A 815 16.66 1.52 -11.47
CA GLY A 815 17.26 0.67 -10.45
C GLY A 815 18.55 1.25 -9.84
N ASN A 816 19.32 0.39 -9.18
CA ASN A 816 20.54 0.75 -8.44
C ASN A 816 21.80 0.00 -8.91
N GLY A 817 21.67 -0.91 -9.88
CA GLY A 817 22.78 -1.63 -10.48
C GLY A 817 23.68 -0.76 -11.38
N PRO A 818 24.74 -1.35 -11.97
CA PRO A 818 25.58 -0.67 -12.96
C PRO A 818 24.75 -0.21 -14.16
N GLY A 819 24.90 1.06 -14.56
CA GLY A 819 24.12 1.66 -15.64
C GLY A 819 22.64 1.94 -15.31
N GLN A 820 22.17 1.60 -14.11
CA GLN A 820 20.79 1.92 -13.68
C GLN A 820 20.75 3.23 -12.89
N LEU A 821 19.60 3.91 -12.92
CA LEU A 821 19.37 5.19 -12.27
C LEU A 821 18.09 5.12 -11.42
N TRP A 822 18.06 5.85 -10.30
CA TRP A 822 16.90 6.02 -9.46
C TRP A 822 16.71 7.50 -9.09
N ALA A 823 15.59 8.07 -9.54
CA ALA A 823 15.29 9.50 -9.41
C ALA A 823 16.47 10.40 -9.82
N PRO A 824 17.03 10.25 -11.04
CA PRO A 824 18.12 11.09 -11.50
C PRO A 824 17.71 12.56 -11.50
N GLY A 825 18.56 13.42 -10.92
CA GLY A 825 18.34 14.84 -10.71
C GLY A 825 18.96 15.69 -11.81
N GLY A 826 19.84 16.61 -11.42
CA GLY A 826 20.58 17.48 -12.34
C GLY A 826 21.56 16.71 -13.21
N ILE A 827 21.81 17.23 -14.40
CA ILE A 827 22.73 16.66 -15.39
C ILE A 827 23.59 17.75 -16.01
N ALA A 828 24.80 17.40 -16.44
CA ALA A 828 25.69 18.30 -17.20
C ALA A 828 26.48 17.51 -18.24
N VAL A 829 26.88 18.19 -19.31
CA VAL A 829 27.69 17.61 -20.38
C VAL A 829 28.96 18.42 -20.53
N ASP A 830 30.11 17.73 -20.66
CA ASP A 830 31.39 18.39 -20.93
C ASP A 830 31.66 18.53 -22.44
N SER A 831 32.68 19.31 -22.79
CA SER A 831 33.08 19.54 -24.19
C SER A 831 33.62 18.29 -24.92
N ARG A 832 33.83 17.18 -24.20
CA ARG A 832 34.22 15.87 -24.76
C ARG A 832 33.01 14.96 -24.99
N GLY A 833 31.80 15.42 -24.63
CA GLY A 833 30.56 14.68 -24.75
C GLY A 833 30.30 13.69 -23.61
N ASN A 834 30.99 13.82 -22.48
CA ASN A 834 30.68 13.04 -21.28
C ASN A 834 29.47 13.64 -20.57
N LEU A 835 28.46 12.81 -20.30
CA LEU A 835 27.26 13.16 -19.56
C LEU A 835 27.44 12.77 -18.09
N PHE A 836 27.35 13.73 -17.19
CA PHE A 836 27.34 13.54 -15.75
C PHE A 836 25.91 13.68 -15.22
N ILE A 837 25.53 12.79 -14.29
CA ILE A 837 24.18 12.66 -13.77
C ILE A 837 24.27 12.53 -12.24
N ALA A 838 23.55 13.39 -11.52
CA ALA A 838 23.29 13.15 -10.12
C ALA A 838 22.22 12.05 -10.01
N ASP A 839 22.62 10.85 -9.63
CA ASP A 839 21.73 9.71 -9.44
C ASP A 839 21.16 9.79 -8.02
N SER A 840 20.29 10.78 -7.80
CA SER A 840 19.94 11.32 -6.49
C SER A 840 19.41 10.26 -5.52
N GLY A 841 18.57 9.34 -6.01
CA GLY A 841 18.01 8.25 -5.20
C GLY A 841 19.07 7.23 -4.78
N ASN A 842 20.09 7.01 -5.61
CA ASN A 842 21.20 6.10 -5.29
C ASN A 842 22.36 6.79 -4.55
N HIS A 843 22.23 8.08 -4.22
CA HIS A 843 23.23 8.87 -3.50
C HIS A 843 24.63 8.83 -4.14
N ARG A 844 24.68 8.90 -5.46
CA ARG A 844 25.93 8.80 -6.25
C ARG A 844 25.91 9.72 -7.46
N VAL A 845 27.06 9.87 -8.09
CA VAL A 845 27.18 10.49 -9.42
C VAL A 845 27.49 9.41 -10.44
N VAL A 846 26.85 9.51 -11.59
CA VAL A 846 27.02 8.63 -12.74
C VAL A 846 27.58 9.43 -13.91
N ARG A 847 28.52 8.84 -14.64
CA ARG A 847 29.06 9.35 -15.89
C ARG A 847 28.80 8.36 -17.01
N PHE A 848 28.27 8.86 -18.13
CA PHE A 848 28.31 8.19 -19.42
C PHE A 848 29.31 8.91 -20.32
N ASP A 849 30.28 8.19 -20.88
CA ASP A 849 31.16 8.78 -21.90
C ASP A 849 30.46 8.93 -23.26
N ALA A 850 31.14 9.57 -24.22
CA ALA A 850 30.60 9.79 -25.56
C ALA A 850 30.30 8.49 -26.34
N GLN A 851 30.83 7.35 -25.90
CA GLN A 851 30.57 6.02 -26.45
C GLN A 851 29.46 5.27 -25.70
N GLY A 852 28.92 5.87 -24.62
CA GLY A 852 27.88 5.29 -23.76
C GLY A 852 28.40 4.34 -22.69
N ASN A 853 29.72 4.30 -22.43
CA ASN A 853 30.26 3.51 -21.32
C ASN A 853 29.94 4.19 -19.99
N PHE A 854 29.61 3.36 -19.00
CA PHE A 854 29.17 3.80 -17.68
C PHE A 854 30.30 3.77 -16.65
N PHE A 855 30.37 4.80 -15.82
CA PHE A 855 31.18 4.89 -14.61
C PHE A 855 30.36 5.57 -13.49
N SER A 856 30.61 5.24 -12.22
CA SER A 856 29.92 5.91 -11.11
C SER A 856 30.79 5.95 -9.86
N TRP A 857 30.60 6.98 -9.03
CA TRP A 857 31.25 7.11 -7.74
C TRP A 857 30.30 7.72 -6.69
N GLY A 858 30.61 7.47 -5.43
CA GLY A 858 29.81 7.91 -4.29
C GLY A 858 28.95 6.83 -3.67
N SER A 859 28.52 7.09 -2.44
CA SER A 859 27.64 6.24 -1.64
C SER A 859 26.88 7.10 -0.63
N TYR A 860 25.85 6.53 -0.01
CA TYR A 860 25.07 7.22 1.03
C TYR A 860 25.92 7.57 2.25
N CYS A 861 25.88 8.83 2.67
CA CYS A 861 26.41 9.31 3.93
C CYS A 861 25.59 10.50 4.42
N ASP A 862 25.04 10.39 5.61
CA ASP A 862 24.37 11.49 6.31
C ASP A 862 25.29 12.09 7.37
N LEU A 863 25.86 13.27 7.09
CA LEU A 863 26.80 13.93 8.00
C LEU A 863 26.17 14.32 9.34
N LEU A 864 24.85 14.54 9.39
CA LEU A 864 24.16 14.92 10.62
C LEU A 864 24.05 13.75 11.60
N THR A 865 23.70 12.57 11.09
CA THR A 865 23.50 11.35 11.89
C THR A 865 24.72 10.44 11.92
N GLN A 866 25.72 10.72 11.07
CA GLN A 866 26.89 9.88 10.78
C GLN A 866 26.53 8.51 10.17
N GLU A 867 25.30 8.33 9.68
CA GLU A 867 24.87 7.08 9.07
C GLU A 867 25.47 6.89 7.67
N GLY A 868 26.05 5.72 7.41
CA GLY A 868 26.62 5.37 6.09
C GLY A 868 27.96 6.06 5.76
N CYS A 869 28.40 6.98 6.60
CA CYS A 869 29.65 7.71 6.40
C CYS A 869 30.87 6.84 6.69
N LEU A 870 31.82 6.89 5.77
CA LEU A 870 33.08 6.18 5.79
C LEU A 870 34.22 7.19 5.64
N ASP A 871 35.36 6.84 6.21
CA ASP A 871 36.61 7.49 5.88
C ASP A 871 37.19 6.83 4.62
N PRO A 872 37.26 7.54 3.47
CA PRO A 872 37.63 6.93 2.20
C PRO A 872 39.11 6.53 2.12
N ASP A 873 40.01 7.11 2.94
CA ASP A 873 41.44 6.78 2.94
C ASP A 873 42.04 6.50 4.33
N GLY A 874 41.24 6.57 5.39
CA GLY A 874 41.61 6.10 6.73
C GLY A 874 42.41 7.14 7.51
N GLU A 875 43.72 6.97 7.63
CA GLU A 875 44.58 8.01 8.24
C GLU A 875 45.14 8.99 7.20
N GLY A 876 44.52 9.03 6.01
CA GLY A 876 44.92 9.92 4.93
C GLY A 876 44.40 11.35 5.11
N PRO A 877 44.61 12.22 4.10
CA PRO A 877 44.19 13.62 4.16
C PRO A 877 42.68 13.84 3.93
N LEU A 878 41.90 12.82 3.59
CA LEU A 878 40.44 12.94 3.42
C LEU A 878 39.73 12.83 4.77
N GLU A 879 38.53 13.40 4.83
CA GLU A 879 37.69 13.37 6.03
C GLU A 879 36.52 12.40 5.84
N VAL A 880 35.94 11.94 6.96
CA VAL A 880 34.73 11.12 6.95
C VAL A 880 33.62 11.79 6.12
N GLY A 881 33.07 11.03 5.18
CA GLY A 881 32.04 11.48 4.26
C GLY A 881 32.56 12.12 2.96
N ASP A 882 33.86 12.32 2.78
CA ASP A 882 34.40 12.83 1.51
C ASP A 882 34.18 11.85 0.35
N GLY A 883 33.65 12.37 -0.75
CA GLY A 883 33.25 11.55 -1.89
C GLY A 883 31.95 10.76 -1.67
N GLN A 884 31.27 10.92 -0.55
CA GLN A 884 29.95 10.34 -0.27
C GLN A 884 28.88 11.44 -0.24
N PHE A 885 27.61 11.07 -0.39
CA PHE A 885 26.52 12.02 -0.60
C PHE A 885 25.26 11.69 0.19
N LYS A 886 24.43 12.71 0.43
CA LYS A 886 23.05 12.59 0.88
C LYS A 886 22.13 13.26 -0.14
N THR A 887 21.79 12.46 -1.15
CA THR A 887 20.86 12.84 -2.23
C THR A 887 21.44 14.05 -2.98
N PRO A 888 22.49 13.83 -3.78
CA PRO A 888 23.06 14.90 -4.59
C PRO A 888 22.05 15.34 -5.66
N TRP A 889 22.04 16.63 -6.02
CA TRP A 889 21.06 17.19 -6.96
C TRP A 889 21.71 17.80 -8.20
N GLY A 890 22.09 19.07 -8.13
CA GLY A 890 22.65 19.79 -9.25
C GLY A 890 24.13 19.50 -9.37
N LEU A 891 24.61 19.46 -10.60
CA LEU A 891 26.03 19.38 -10.88
C LEU A 891 26.39 20.25 -12.08
N ALA A 892 27.65 20.67 -12.14
CA ALA A 892 28.22 21.44 -13.24
C ALA A 892 29.63 20.98 -13.52
N VAL A 893 30.09 21.15 -14.76
CA VAL A 893 31.44 20.80 -15.19
C VAL A 893 32.12 22.05 -15.72
N ASP A 894 33.33 22.34 -15.23
CA ASP A 894 34.13 23.46 -15.74
C ASP A 894 34.97 23.06 -16.97
N ALA A 895 35.58 24.06 -17.63
CA ALA A 895 36.43 23.84 -18.80
C ALA A 895 37.69 23.00 -18.53
N SER A 896 38.08 22.84 -17.26
CA SER A 896 39.21 21.99 -16.84
C SER A 896 38.78 20.54 -16.62
N GLY A 897 37.47 20.25 -16.64
CA GLY A 897 36.89 18.94 -16.39
C GLY A 897 36.61 18.66 -14.92
N HIS A 898 36.61 19.67 -14.04
CA HIS A 898 36.18 19.49 -12.66
C HIS A 898 34.66 19.41 -12.57
N VAL A 899 34.16 18.45 -11.81
CA VAL A 899 32.73 18.19 -11.59
C VAL A 899 32.36 18.71 -10.21
N TYR A 900 31.54 19.76 -10.17
CA TYR A 900 30.97 20.33 -8.94
C TYR A 900 29.63 19.69 -8.68
N VAL A 901 29.40 19.24 -7.45
CA VAL A 901 28.20 18.49 -7.07
C VAL A 901 27.58 19.14 -5.83
N ALA A 902 26.32 19.54 -5.95
CA ALA A 902 25.52 19.98 -4.82
C ALA A 902 25.06 18.76 -4.00
N ASP A 903 25.69 18.56 -2.85
CA ASP A 903 25.37 17.50 -1.89
C ASP A 903 24.27 18.00 -0.95
N THR A 904 23.06 18.12 -1.51
CA THR A 904 21.95 18.94 -1.02
C THR A 904 21.67 18.75 0.46
N TRP A 905 21.46 17.52 0.92
CA TRP A 905 21.07 17.28 2.32
C TRP A 905 22.26 17.10 3.27
N ASN A 906 23.48 17.21 2.77
CA ASN A 906 24.68 17.40 3.57
C ASN A 906 25.14 18.87 3.58
N HIS A 907 24.35 19.80 3.02
CA HIS A 907 24.57 21.24 3.15
C HIS A 907 25.96 21.69 2.67
N ARG A 908 26.45 21.10 1.57
CA ARG A 908 27.79 21.38 1.03
C ARG A 908 27.86 21.20 -0.49
N ILE A 909 28.91 21.74 -1.09
CA ILE A 909 29.33 21.47 -2.46
C ILE A 909 30.62 20.64 -2.42
N GLN A 910 30.71 19.62 -3.25
CA GLN A 910 31.91 18.79 -3.42
C GLN A 910 32.43 18.89 -4.86
N VAL A 911 33.75 18.76 -5.03
CA VAL A 911 34.44 18.88 -6.32
C VAL A 911 35.22 17.61 -6.63
N PHE A 912 35.11 17.13 -7.86
CA PHE A 912 35.75 15.92 -8.35
C PHE A 912 36.46 16.15 -9.68
N ASP A 913 37.36 15.26 -10.06
CA ASP A 913 37.77 15.12 -11.46
C ASP A 913 36.78 14.26 -12.27
N ALA A 914 37.02 14.14 -13.58
CA ALA A 914 36.17 13.36 -14.49
C ALA A 914 36.16 11.84 -14.23
N GLU A 915 37.08 11.37 -13.38
CA GLU A 915 37.23 9.98 -12.92
C GLU A 915 36.65 9.78 -11.51
N GLY A 916 36.00 10.81 -10.94
CA GLY A 916 35.33 10.74 -9.65
C GLY A 916 36.27 10.79 -8.44
N ARG A 917 37.53 11.19 -8.62
CA ARG A 917 38.43 11.42 -7.48
C ARG A 917 38.07 12.75 -6.82
N PHE A 918 37.98 12.73 -5.50
CA PHE A 918 37.68 13.91 -4.71
C PHE A 918 38.84 14.93 -4.77
N LEU A 919 38.51 16.19 -5.05
CA LEU A 919 39.46 17.30 -5.17
C LEU A 919 39.26 18.37 -4.09
N GLY A 920 38.06 18.50 -3.54
CA GLY A 920 37.76 19.50 -2.51
C GLY A 920 36.28 19.61 -2.19
N LYS A 921 35.96 20.42 -1.17
CA LYS A 921 34.59 20.71 -0.73
C LYS A 921 34.52 22.06 -0.04
N TRP A 922 33.34 22.66 0.01
CA TRP A 922 33.02 23.77 0.90
C TRP A 922 31.56 23.73 1.34
N GLY A 923 31.26 24.40 2.44
CA GLY A 923 30.00 24.27 3.17
C GLY A 923 30.25 23.68 4.56
N GLU A 924 29.45 24.08 5.54
CA GLU A 924 29.67 23.70 6.95
C GLU A 924 29.30 22.23 7.25
N GLY A 925 28.65 21.52 6.32
CA GLY A 925 28.26 20.12 6.54
C GLY A 925 27.10 19.95 7.52
N VAL A 926 26.51 21.07 7.97
CA VAL A 926 25.37 21.15 8.88
C VAL A 926 24.36 22.15 8.35
N LEU A 927 23.09 21.95 8.71
CA LEU A 927 22.02 22.86 8.33
C LEU A 927 22.22 24.22 9.01
N VAL A 928 22.35 25.27 8.19
CA VAL A 928 22.36 26.66 8.65
C VAL A 928 21.17 27.38 8.01
N ASP A 929 20.05 27.42 8.75
CA ASP A 929 18.86 28.16 8.37
C ASP A 929 19.00 29.60 8.87
N THR A 930 19.22 30.51 7.93
CA THR A 930 19.36 31.95 8.21
C THR A 930 18.02 32.70 8.16
N GLY A 931 16.92 32.00 7.90
CA GLY A 931 15.59 32.60 7.77
C GLY A 931 15.59 33.76 6.78
N GLU A 932 14.80 34.81 7.03
CA GLU A 932 14.76 36.03 6.22
C GLU A 932 15.82 37.09 6.60
N ASP A 933 16.66 36.83 7.62
CA ASP A 933 17.62 37.81 8.13
C ASP A 933 18.78 38.01 7.16
N ALA A 934 18.75 39.13 6.44
CA ALA A 934 19.78 39.51 5.48
C ALA A 934 21.18 39.67 6.12
N THR A 935 21.24 40.08 7.40
CA THR A 935 22.51 40.23 8.14
C THR A 935 23.08 38.86 8.48
N ALA A 936 22.24 37.94 8.96
CA ALA A 936 22.64 36.55 9.23
C ALA A 936 23.09 35.86 7.94
N ARG A 937 22.35 36.00 6.84
CA ARG A 937 22.77 35.49 5.52
C ARG A 937 24.15 36.01 5.14
N ALA A 938 24.37 37.32 5.22
CA ALA A 938 25.67 37.92 4.88
C ALA A 938 26.83 37.42 5.76
N ALA A 939 26.56 37.09 7.02
CA ALA A 939 27.55 36.56 7.95
C ALA A 939 27.88 35.07 7.72
N HIS A 940 27.01 34.31 7.05
CA HIS A 940 27.16 32.87 6.81
C HIS A 940 27.25 32.52 5.32
N PRO A 941 28.33 32.92 4.61
CA PRO A 941 28.51 32.61 3.18
C PRO A 941 28.85 31.14 2.90
N PHE A 942 29.11 30.31 3.91
CA PHE A 942 29.33 28.86 3.76
C PHE A 942 28.28 28.01 4.49
N GLY A 943 27.33 28.65 5.19
CA GLY A 943 26.21 27.99 5.84
C GLY A 943 25.07 27.80 4.85
N PHE A 944 24.98 26.61 4.24
CA PHE A 944 23.94 26.32 3.26
C PHE A 944 22.70 25.67 3.89
N TYR A 945 21.55 25.96 3.32
CA TYR A 945 20.31 25.25 3.59
C TYR A 945 19.80 24.61 2.28
N GLY A 946 20.16 23.35 2.08
CA GLY A 946 19.71 22.58 0.91
C GLY A 946 20.17 23.21 -0.41
N PRO A 947 21.48 23.38 -0.64
CA PRO A 947 21.95 23.93 -1.91
C PRO A 947 21.54 22.96 -3.03
N ARG A 948 20.73 23.40 -3.99
CA ARG A 948 20.20 22.48 -5.02
C ARG A 948 20.98 22.52 -6.32
N ALA A 949 21.49 23.67 -6.75
CA ALA A 949 22.23 23.77 -8.00
C ALA A 949 23.55 24.49 -7.88
N VAL A 950 24.43 24.14 -8.81
CA VAL A 950 25.72 24.76 -9.04
C VAL A 950 25.85 25.07 -10.54
N ALA A 951 26.44 26.20 -10.90
CA ALA A 951 26.77 26.56 -12.28
C ALA A 951 28.14 27.25 -12.33
N VAL A 952 28.87 27.12 -13.43
CA VAL A 952 30.21 27.70 -13.59
C VAL A 952 30.21 28.62 -14.81
N ASP A 953 30.71 29.84 -14.66
CA ASP A 953 30.85 30.77 -15.79
C ASP A 953 32.16 30.55 -16.58
N PRO A 954 32.30 31.13 -17.79
CA PRO A 954 33.51 31.01 -18.59
C PRO A 954 34.78 31.57 -17.91
N GLN A 955 34.63 32.40 -16.87
CA GLN A 955 35.74 32.95 -16.08
C GLN A 955 36.15 32.03 -14.91
N GLY A 956 35.41 30.93 -14.70
CA GLY A 956 35.64 29.96 -13.63
C GLY A 956 35.05 30.35 -12.28
N ASN A 957 34.15 31.35 -12.21
CA ASN A 957 33.39 31.61 -11.00
C ASN A 957 32.24 30.60 -10.88
N VAL A 958 32.00 30.14 -9.66
CA VAL A 958 31.02 29.12 -9.31
C VAL A 958 29.84 29.76 -8.60
N TYR A 959 28.65 29.58 -9.14
CA TYR A 959 27.39 30.06 -8.58
C TYR A 959 26.65 28.91 -7.91
N VAL A 960 26.13 29.15 -6.70
CA VAL A 960 25.38 28.16 -5.93
C VAL A 960 23.99 28.72 -5.60
N ALA A 961 22.96 27.93 -5.88
CA ALA A 961 21.60 28.22 -5.42
C ALA A 961 21.43 27.63 -4.02
N ASP A 962 21.47 28.50 -3.01
CA ASP A 962 21.23 28.14 -1.62
C ASP A 962 19.73 28.20 -1.34
N THR A 963 19.02 27.19 -1.84
CA THR A 963 17.56 27.19 -2.02
C THR A 963 16.81 27.53 -0.74
N GLY A 964 17.11 26.87 0.37
CA GLY A 964 16.41 27.09 1.64
C GLY A 964 16.68 28.44 2.28
N ASN A 965 17.77 29.13 1.89
CA ASN A 965 18.08 30.50 2.33
C ASN A 965 17.68 31.55 1.27
N GLU A 966 17.02 31.16 0.18
CA GLU A 966 16.45 32.05 -0.84
C GLU A 966 17.45 33.04 -1.45
N ARG A 967 18.67 32.56 -1.74
CA ARG A 967 19.78 33.38 -2.25
C ARG A 967 20.68 32.64 -3.24
N ILE A 968 21.43 33.41 -4.02
CA ILE A 968 22.50 32.92 -4.89
C ILE A 968 23.85 33.43 -4.35
N LEU A 969 24.84 32.54 -4.27
CA LEU A 969 26.20 32.86 -3.85
C LEU A 969 27.19 32.63 -4.98
N ALA A 970 28.21 33.49 -5.07
CA ALA A 970 29.28 33.39 -6.04
C ALA A 970 30.63 33.13 -5.33
N TYR A 971 31.39 32.17 -5.86
CA TYR A 971 32.69 31.76 -5.36
C TYR A 971 33.73 31.73 -6.47
N ARG A 972 34.99 31.80 -6.07
CA ARG A 972 36.14 31.47 -6.91
C ARG A 972 36.82 30.24 -6.34
N VAL A 973 37.03 29.23 -7.17
CA VAL A 973 37.67 27.97 -6.73
C VAL A 973 39.12 27.95 -7.19
N ARG A 974 40.05 27.67 -6.26
CA ARG A 974 41.49 27.62 -6.54
C ARG A 974 42.15 26.48 -5.75
N PRO A 975 43.23 25.89 -6.28
CA PRO A 975 44.03 24.93 -5.54
C PRO A 975 44.85 25.62 -4.45
N GLU A 976 44.87 25.04 -3.25
CA GLU A 976 45.85 25.37 -2.22
C GLU A 976 47.20 24.70 -2.50
N ALA A 977 48.23 25.03 -1.70
CA ALA A 977 49.55 24.39 -1.78
C ALA A 977 49.50 22.86 -1.60
N SER A 978 48.48 22.32 -0.93
CA SER A 978 48.22 20.90 -0.75
C SER A 978 47.66 20.21 -2.00
N GLY A 979 47.24 20.97 -3.01
CA GLY A 979 46.51 20.48 -4.18
C GLY A 979 45.00 20.34 -3.99
N ARG A 980 44.47 20.55 -2.77
CA ARG A 980 43.01 20.57 -2.49
C ARG A 980 42.39 21.84 -3.06
N LEU A 981 41.24 21.71 -3.71
CA LEU A 981 40.47 22.84 -4.20
C LEU A 981 39.66 23.46 -3.05
N VAL A 982 39.77 24.78 -2.90
CA VAL A 982 39.02 25.57 -1.91
C VAL A 982 38.26 26.70 -2.58
N ALA A 983 37.13 27.07 -1.99
CA ALA A 983 36.27 28.14 -2.46
C ALA A 983 36.51 29.44 -1.70
N GLU A 984 36.81 30.50 -2.44
CA GLU A 984 36.87 31.89 -1.96
C GLU A 984 35.52 32.55 -2.22
N TYR A 985 34.82 32.99 -1.17
CA TYR A 985 33.57 33.73 -1.31
C TYR A 985 33.79 35.08 -2.00
N LEU A 986 32.98 35.39 -3.02
CA LEU A 986 33.07 36.65 -3.77
C LEU A 986 31.98 37.65 -3.38
N TYR A 987 30.71 37.22 -3.43
CA TYR A 987 29.52 38.00 -3.11
C TYR A 987 28.27 37.11 -3.09
N GLN A 988 27.13 37.66 -2.67
CA GLN A 988 25.80 37.02 -2.73
C GLN A 988 24.72 38.05 -3.06
N TRP A 989 23.56 37.58 -3.50
CA TRP A 989 22.35 38.37 -3.61
C TRP A 989 21.11 37.48 -3.51
N GLY A 990 19.94 38.09 -3.42
CA GLY A 990 18.69 37.39 -3.20
C GLY A 990 18.19 37.52 -1.78
N THR A 991 16.87 37.66 -1.68
CA THR A 991 16.12 37.54 -0.43
C THR A 991 14.81 36.83 -0.75
N THR A 992 14.19 36.25 0.27
CA THR A 992 12.81 35.75 0.19
C THR A 992 11.87 36.82 -0.37
N GLY A 993 11.09 36.46 -1.39
CA GLY A 993 10.05 37.32 -1.96
C GLY A 993 9.89 37.17 -3.47
N SER A 994 9.00 37.98 -4.05
CA SER A 994 8.63 37.90 -5.47
C SER A 994 9.06 39.12 -6.29
N ALA A 995 9.66 40.15 -5.68
CA ALA A 995 10.18 41.30 -6.42
C ALA A 995 11.36 40.89 -7.32
N PRO A 996 11.72 41.69 -8.35
CA PRO A 996 12.91 41.44 -9.16
C PRO A 996 14.17 41.32 -8.28
N GLY A 997 14.93 40.23 -8.46
CA GLY A 997 16.11 39.92 -7.65
C GLY A 997 15.82 39.24 -6.31
N GLN A 998 14.55 39.01 -5.96
CA GLN A 998 14.13 38.15 -4.85
C GLN A 998 13.76 36.76 -5.37
N PHE A 999 13.79 35.77 -4.49
CA PHE A 999 13.57 34.37 -4.83
C PHE A 999 12.58 33.69 -3.87
N LEU A 1000 11.88 32.68 -4.42
CA LEU A 1000 11.18 31.64 -3.67
C LEU A 1000 11.49 30.29 -4.30
N GLU A 1001 12.22 29.48 -3.56
CA GLU A 1001 12.79 28.21 -3.98
C GLU A 1001 13.60 28.32 -5.30
N PRO A 1002 14.74 29.04 -5.31
CA PRO A 1002 15.63 29.05 -6.47
C PRO A 1002 16.26 27.67 -6.61
N VAL A 1003 16.04 27.02 -7.75
CA VAL A 1003 16.49 25.64 -7.99
C VAL A 1003 17.55 25.61 -9.07
N GLY A 1004 17.15 25.57 -10.35
CA GLY A 1004 18.08 25.43 -11.47
C GLY A 1004 18.89 26.69 -11.74
N LEU A 1005 20.17 26.50 -12.06
CA LEU A 1005 21.09 27.55 -12.50
C LEU A 1005 21.71 27.18 -13.85
N ALA A 1006 21.88 28.15 -14.73
CA ALA A 1006 22.73 28.01 -15.92
C ALA A 1006 23.40 29.33 -16.29
N VAL A 1007 24.57 29.25 -16.92
CA VAL A 1007 25.31 30.42 -17.39
C VAL A 1007 25.49 30.34 -18.91
N ASP A 1008 25.33 31.47 -19.59
CA ASP A 1008 25.61 31.55 -21.03
C ASP A 1008 27.04 32.00 -21.34
N ALA A 1009 27.44 31.93 -22.62
CA ALA A 1009 28.79 32.31 -23.05
C ALA A 1009 29.15 33.78 -22.80
N SER A 1010 28.16 34.66 -22.58
CA SER A 1010 28.38 36.06 -22.20
C SER A 1010 28.54 36.27 -20.70
N GLY A 1011 28.41 35.20 -19.91
CA GLY A 1011 28.47 35.24 -18.45
C GLY A 1011 27.17 35.73 -17.81
N ARG A 1012 26.01 35.64 -18.47
CA ARG A 1012 24.71 35.91 -17.82
C ARG A 1012 24.24 34.66 -17.07
N LEU A 1013 23.73 34.84 -15.86
CA LEU A 1013 23.20 33.76 -15.02
C LEU A 1013 21.67 33.71 -15.12
N TYR A 1014 21.15 32.53 -15.39
CA TYR A 1014 19.72 32.24 -15.45
C TYR A 1014 19.34 31.43 -14.22
N VAL A 1015 18.29 31.86 -13.52
CA VAL A 1015 17.82 31.25 -12.27
C VAL A 1015 16.37 30.82 -12.44
N ALA A 1016 16.09 29.54 -12.20
CA ALA A 1016 14.72 29.04 -12.04
C ALA A 1016 14.23 29.41 -10.63
N ASP A 1017 13.42 30.46 -10.58
CA ASP A 1017 12.77 30.97 -9.38
C ASP A 1017 11.41 30.27 -9.24
N THR A 1018 11.47 29.03 -8.76
CA THR A 1018 10.46 27.99 -9.02
C THR A 1018 9.08 28.36 -8.49
N TRP A 1019 8.98 28.84 -7.25
CA TRP A 1019 7.68 29.17 -6.64
C TRP A 1019 7.16 30.54 -7.05
N ASN A 1020 8.02 31.39 -7.59
CA ASN A 1020 7.59 32.59 -8.32
C ASN A 1020 7.26 32.29 -9.78
N MET A 1021 7.32 31.02 -10.22
CA MET A 1021 6.93 30.54 -11.55
C MET A 1021 7.61 31.31 -12.68
N ARG A 1022 8.90 31.64 -12.52
CA ARG A 1022 9.60 32.47 -13.50
C ARG A 1022 11.07 32.13 -13.62
N ILE A 1023 11.64 32.46 -14.77
CA ILE A 1023 13.08 32.52 -14.96
C ILE A 1023 13.52 33.97 -14.79
N GLN A 1024 14.55 34.20 -13.98
CA GLN A 1024 15.24 35.49 -13.86
C GLN A 1024 16.63 35.41 -14.45
N VAL A 1025 17.01 36.42 -15.24
CA VAL A 1025 18.32 36.50 -15.91
C VAL A 1025 19.11 37.67 -15.34
N PHE A 1026 20.30 37.40 -14.82
CA PHE A 1026 21.19 38.40 -14.24
C PHE A 1026 22.41 38.59 -15.14
N ALA A 1027 22.73 39.85 -15.42
CA ALA A 1027 23.87 40.22 -16.25
C ALA A 1027 25.02 40.74 -15.38
N PRO A 1028 26.28 40.49 -15.78
CA PRO A 1028 27.43 41.08 -15.12
C PRO A 1028 27.43 42.60 -15.29
N GLY A 1029 27.66 43.33 -14.20
CA GLY A 1029 27.87 44.77 -14.18
C GLY A 1029 29.27 45.17 -14.62
N ALA A 1030 29.54 46.48 -14.66
CA ALA A 1030 30.85 47.01 -15.06
C ALA A 1030 32.00 46.61 -14.11
N ASP A 1031 31.68 46.22 -12.88
CA ASP A 1031 32.61 45.71 -11.87
C ASP A 1031 32.83 44.18 -11.96
N GLY A 1032 32.20 43.52 -12.94
CA GLY A 1032 32.28 42.08 -13.14
C GLY A 1032 31.42 41.25 -12.18
N ARG A 1033 30.66 41.88 -11.28
CA ARG A 1033 29.70 41.20 -10.39
C ARG A 1033 28.34 41.12 -11.05
N MET A 1034 27.57 40.06 -10.78
CA MET A 1034 26.17 39.98 -11.23
C MET A 1034 25.37 41.14 -10.63
N SER A 1035 24.65 41.86 -11.48
CA SER A 1035 23.64 42.82 -11.03
C SER A 1035 22.59 42.08 -10.21
N PRO A 1036 22.22 42.54 -8.99
CA PRO A 1036 21.15 41.95 -8.20
C PRO A 1036 19.77 42.22 -8.82
N GLN A 1037 19.67 43.15 -9.77
CA GLN A 1037 18.46 43.38 -10.56
C GLN A 1037 18.53 42.56 -11.85
N PRO A 1038 17.49 41.77 -12.16
CA PRO A 1038 17.48 40.94 -13.36
C PRO A 1038 17.39 41.81 -14.62
N ALA A 1039 18.17 41.46 -15.64
CA ALA A 1039 18.15 42.05 -16.97
C ALA A 1039 16.93 41.57 -17.79
N ALA A 1040 16.40 40.39 -17.49
CA ALA A 1040 15.17 39.87 -18.07
C ALA A 1040 14.46 38.94 -17.08
N THR A 1041 13.13 38.86 -17.20
CA THR A 1041 12.30 37.89 -16.48
C THR A 1041 11.16 37.45 -17.38
N TRP A 1042 10.78 36.18 -17.30
CA TRP A 1042 9.56 35.68 -17.94
C TRP A 1042 8.97 34.51 -17.16
N GLU A 1043 7.68 34.31 -17.33
CA GLU A 1043 6.91 33.33 -16.58
C GLU A 1043 6.98 31.94 -17.20
N VAL A 1044 6.85 30.94 -16.33
CA VAL A 1044 6.81 29.51 -16.65
C VAL A 1044 5.63 28.87 -15.90
N PRO A 1045 4.40 28.98 -16.44
CA PRO A 1045 3.26 28.22 -15.95
C PRO A 1045 3.55 26.71 -15.98
N GLY A 1046 3.25 26.04 -14.88
CA GLY A 1046 3.51 24.62 -14.62
C GLY A 1046 4.53 24.36 -13.51
N TRP A 1047 5.30 25.36 -13.08
CA TRP A 1047 6.20 25.23 -11.93
C TRP A 1047 5.49 25.30 -10.58
N GLU A 1048 4.23 25.78 -10.54
CA GLU A 1048 3.36 25.66 -9.37
C GLU A 1048 3.12 24.20 -8.93
N LEU A 1049 3.31 23.25 -9.84
CA LEU A 1049 3.14 21.81 -9.63
C LEU A 1049 4.42 21.12 -9.09
N SER A 1050 5.55 21.85 -9.03
CA SER A 1050 6.86 21.34 -8.59
C SER A 1050 7.01 21.33 -7.06
N THR A 1051 6.07 20.68 -6.38
CA THR A 1051 5.88 20.78 -4.93
C THR A 1051 6.62 19.72 -4.10
N GLY A 1052 6.97 18.58 -4.70
CA GLY A 1052 7.69 17.49 -4.03
C GLY A 1052 9.21 17.68 -4.11
N ASP A 1053 9.94 17.04 -3.18
CA ASP A 1053 11.40 17.14 -3.15
C ASP A 1053 12.04 16.69 -4.45
N ASN A 1054 11.47 15.71 -5.15
CA ASN A 1054 12.01 15.05 -6.35
C ASN A 1054 11.52 15.65 -7.69
N ASN A 1055 10.75 16.74 -7.67
CA ASN A 1055 10.06 17.26 -8.85
C ASN A 1055 10.43 18.72 -9.17
N LYS A 1056 11.68 19.14 -8.94
CA LYS A 1056 12.11 20.54 -9.15
C LYS A 1056 12.71 20.77 -10.53
N PRO A 1057 12.48 21.93 -11.17
CA PRO A 1057 12.94 22.18 -12.53
C PRO A 1057 14.42 22.57 -12.61
N TYR A 1058 15.04 22.21 -13.72
CA TYR A 1058 16.36 22.69 -14.13
C TYR A 1058 16.30 23.38 -15.47
N LEU A 1059 17.35 24.13 -15.79
CA LEU A 1059 17.51 24.84 -17.04
C LEU A 1059 18.94 24.73 -17.56
N ALA A 1060 19.10 24.87 -18.88
CA ALA A 1060 20.38 24.87 -19.58
C ALA A 1060 20.33 25.90 -20.72
N VAL A 1061 21.47 26.52 -21.02
CA VAL A 1061 21.56 27.51 -22.11
C VAL A 1061 22.50 26.97 -23.19
N ALA A 1062 22.00 26.90 -24.42
CA ALA A 1062 22.80 26.49 -25.56
C ALA A 1062 23.74 27.62 -26.02
N PRO A 1063 24.84 27.31 -26.72
CA PRO A 1063 25.76 28.32 -27.27
C PRO A 1063 25.08 29.36 -28.17
N GLY A 1064 23.99 28.98 -28.84
CA GLY A 1064 23.16 29.87 -29.67
C GLY A 1064 22.23 30.80 -28.89
N GLY A 1065 22.22 30.74 -27.55
CA GLY A 1065 21.41 31.58 -26.67
C GLY A 1065 20.00 31.07 -26.40
N GLN A 1066 19.66 29.85 -26.83
CA GLN A 1066 18.39 29.19 -26.49
C GLN A 1066 18.42 28.69 -25.05
N VAL A 1067 17.37 28.98 -24.28
CA VAL A 1067 17.22 28.55 -22.90
C VAL A 1067 16.24 27.39 -22.85
N TYR A 1068 16.74 26.22 -22.50
CA TYR A 1068 15.97 25.00 -22.30
C TYR A 1068 15.66 24.83 -20.82
N PHE A 1069 14.44 24.41 -20.49
CA PHE A 1069 14.06 24.12 -19.11
C PHE A 1069 12.99 23.06 -19.04
N THR A 1070 12.97 22.32 -17.94
CA THR A 1070 11.97 21.29 -17.68
C THR A 1070 10.76 21.89 -17.00
N VAL A 1071 9.58 21.31 -17.27
CA VAL A 1071 8.35 21.58 -16.51
C VAL A 1071 7.88 20.26 -15.92
N PRO A 1072 8.45 19.88 -14.77
CA PRO A 1072 8.36 18.52 -14.25
C PRO A 1072 6.91 18.08 -13.99
N GLY A 1073 6.09 18.93 -13.35
CA GLY A 1073 4.68 18.65 -13.06
C GLY A 1073 3.76 18.57 -14.29
N ARG A 1074 4.25 18.93 -15.48
CA ARG A 1074 3.51 18.83 -16.75
C ARG A 1074 4.16 17.87 -17.75
N ASN A 1075 5.23 17.18 -17.38
CA ASN A 1075 5.91 16.17 -18.19
C ASN A 1075 6.40 16.66 -19.57
N TYR A 1076 6.86 17.91 -19.66
CA TYR A 1076 7.44 18.44 -20.89
C TYR A 1076 8.72 19.24 -20.66
N VAL A 1077 9.43 19.50 -21.76
CA VAL A 1077 10.58 20.41 -21.84
C VAL A 1077 10.22 21.55 -22.77
N ALA A 1078 10.63 22.76 -22.41
CA ALA A 1078 10.43 23.96 -23.22
C ALA A 1078 11.76 24.62 -23.55
N ALA A 1079 11.77 25.33 -24.67
CA ALA A 1079 12.87 26.15 -25.15
C ALA A 1079 12.37 27.56 -25.44
N THR A 1080 13.10 28.55 -24.95
CA THR A 1080 12.85 29.98 -25.17
C THR A 1080 14.11 30.65 -25.74
N ASP A 1081 13.97 31.84 -26.30
CA ASP A 1081 15.14 32.72 -26.50
C ASP A 1081 15.51 33.44 -25.20
N GLY A 1082 16.62 34.18 -25.18
CA GLY A 1082 17.07 34.95 -24.02
C GLY A 1082 16.13 36.10 -23.57
N THR A 1083 14.96 36.26 -24.19
CA THR A 1083 13.91 37.22 -23.80
C THR A 1083 12.64 36.54 -23.30
N GLY A 1084 12.58 35.20 -23.30
CA GLY A 1084 11.41 34.42 -22.87
C GLY A 1084 10.43 34.08 -23.99
N LYS A 1085 10.74 34.39 -25.26
CA LYS A 1085 9.86 34.00 -26.38
C LYS A 1085 9.92 32.49 -26.58
N VAL A 1086 8.77 31.83 -26.50
CA VAL A 1086 8.66 30.37 -26.68
C VAL A 1086 9.04 29.96 -28.10
N LEU A 1087 10.13 29.19 -28.22
CA LEU A 1087 10.64 28.66 -29.48
C LEU A 1087 10.03 27.29 -29.77
N LEU A 1088 10.14 26.37 -28.81
CA LEU A 1088 9.73 24.97 -28.93
C LEU A 1088 9.24 24.45 -27.58
N VAL A 1089 8.21 23.61 -27.58
CA VAL A 1089 7.78 22.86 -26.39
C VAL A 1089 7.52 21.43 -26.80
N TRP A 1090 8.01 20.47 -26.01
CA TRP A 1090 7.77 19.08 -26.33
C TRP A 1090 7.67 18.17 -25.12
N SER A 1091 6.80 17.16 -25.23
CA SER A 1091 6.87 15.95 -24.43
C SER A 1091 7.69 14.89 -25.18
N GLY A 1092 8.26 13.96 -24.42
CA GLY A 1092 9.16 12.93 -24.95
C GLY A 1092 8.62 11.52 -24.80
N MET A 1093 8.95 10.63 -25.73
CA MET A 1093 8.80 9.19 -25.59
C MET A 1093 10.09 8.46 -25.96
N ASP A 1094 10.35 7.29 -25.38
CA ASP A 1094 11.40 6.39 -25.88
C ASP A 1094 10.98 5.68 -27.19
N ALA A 1095 11.92 4.90 -27.77
CA ALA A 1095 11.66 4.10 -28.98
C ALA A 1095 10.56 3.02 -28.77
N GLY A 1096 10.22 2.69 -27.52
CA GLY A 1096 9.13 1.80 -27.12
C GLY A 1096 7.80 2.51 -26.80
N ARG A 1097 7.71 3.83 -27.02
CA ARG A 1097 6.54 4.70 -26.72
C ARG A 1097 6.20 4.86 -25.24
N VAL A 1098 7.17 4.70 -24.34
CA VAL A 1098 6.99 5.07 -22.92
C VAL A 1098 7.20 6.58 -22.78
N ALA A 1099 6.14 7.28 -22.36
CA ALA A 1099 6.16 8.72 -22.13
C ALA A 1099 7.10 9.11 -20.98
N MET A 1100 7.74 10.26 -21.15
CA MET A 1100 8.50 10.95 -20.11
C MET A 1100 7.60 11.26 -18.92
N SER A 1101 8.14 11.05 -17.71
CA SER A 1101 7.46 11.22 -16.44
C SER A 1101 8.38 11.96 -15.49
N THR A 1102 7.94 13.12 -14.99
CA THR A 1102 8.69 13.96 -14.05
C THR A 1102 10.08 14.33 -14.61
N PRO A 1103 10.17 15.02 -15.75
CA PRO A 1103 11.46 15.48 -16.26
C PRO A 1103 12.06 16.53 -15.34
N VAL A 1104 13.27 16.31 -14.85
CA VAL A 1104 13.92 17.18 -13.85
C VAL A 1104 15.13 17.89 -14.45
N GLY A 1105 16.23 17.18 -14.67
CA GLY A 1105 17.46 17.72 -15.25
C GLY A 1105 17.35 17.97 -16.76
N VAL A 1106 18.02 19.01 -17.25
CA VAL A 1106 18.24 19.25 -18.68
C VAL A 1106 19.66 19.74 -18.92
N ALA A 1107 20.30 19.28 -19.99
CA ALA A 1107 21.61 19.75 -20.45
C ALA A 1107 21.65 19.77 -21.98
N VAL A 1108 22.50 20.62 -22.55
CA VAL A 1108 22.69 20.73 -24.01
C VAL A 1108 24.17 20.66 -24.33
N ASP A 1109 24.53 19.90 -25.36
CA ASP A 1109 25.91 19.81 -25.83
C ASP A 1109 26.22 20.74 -27.00
N ASP A 1110 27.50 20.80 -27.39
CA ASP A 1110 27.99 21.65 -28.49
C ASP A 1110 27.42 21.26 -29.87
N LEU A 1111 26.83 20.06 -29.99
CA LEU A 1111 26.16 19.57 -31.20
C LEU A 1111 24.67 19.92 -31.22
N GLY A 1112 24.16 20.58 -30.17
CA GLY A 1112 22.75 20.93 -30.04
C GLY A 1112 21.84 19.78 -29.60
N ARG A 1113 22.40 18.67 -29.08
CA ARG A 1113 21.60 17.58 -28.51
C ARG A 1113 21.13 17.97 -27.12
N VAL A 1114 19.84 17.76 -26.84
CA VAL A 1114 19.22 18.05 -25.55
C VAL A 1114 19.07 16.76 -24.76
N TYR A 1115 19.73 16.70 -23.63
CA TYR A 1115 19.64 15.61 -22.65
C TYR A 1115 18.60 15.99 -21.61
N VAL A 1116 17.72 15.05 -21.25
CA VAL A 1116 16.66 15.26 -20.28
C VAL A 1116 16.65 14.09 -19.30
N SER A 1117 16.73 14.40 -18.01
CA SER A 1117 16.55 13.42 -16.96
C SER A 1117 15.07 13.10 -16.78
N ASP A 1118 14.66 11.92 -17.20
CA ASP A 1118 13.31 11.38 -17.06
C ASP A 1118 13.19 10.71 -15.69
N SER A 1119 13.12 11.54 -14.65
CA SER A 1119 13.38 11.15 -13.26
C SER A 1119 12.40 10.09 -12.75
N GLY A 1120 11.13 10.23 -13.10
CA GLY A 1120 10.08 9.28 -12.73
C GLY A 1120 10.25 7.88 -13.34
N ASN A 1121 10.97 7.78 -14.46
CA ASN A 1121 11.26 6.51 -15.12
C ASN A 1121 12.70 6.01 -14.91
N GLY A 1122 13.55 6.76 -14.19
CA GLY A 1122 14.92 6.35 -13.89
C GLY A 1122 15.82 6.21 -15.13
N ARG A 1123 15.77 7.17 -16.05
CA ARG A 1123 16.55 7.15 -17.31
C ARG A 1123 16.85 8.55 -17.84
N ILE A 1124 17.74 8.66 -18.82
CA ILE A 1124 17.99 9.90 -19.56
C ILE A 1124 17.51 9.74 -21.01
N LEU A 1125 16.79 10.74 -21.51
CA LEU A 1125 16.32 10.83 -22.88
C LEU A 1125 17.14 11.88 -23.65
N VAL A 1126 17.60 11.53 -24.85
CA VAL A 1126 18.39 12.42 -25.71
C VAL A 1126 17.58 12.80 -26.95
N PHE A 1127 17.42 14.10 -27.19
CA PHE A 1127 16.66 14.64 -28.31
C PHE A 1127 17.56 15.41 -29.27
N GLY A 1128 17.32 15.23 -30.57
CA GLY A 1128 17.73 16.19 -31.58
C GLY A 1128 16.67 17.28 -31.72
N VAL A 1129 17.07 18.54 -31.60
CA VAL A 1129 16.19 19.70 -31.78
C VAL A 1129 16.61 20.49 -33.04
N PRO A 1130 15.66 21.13 -33.74
CA PRO A 1130 15.88 21.77 -35.04
C PRO A 1130 16.73 23.04 -34.98
#